data_AF-A0A7W5FMZ3-F1
#
_entry.id   AF-A0A7W5FMZ3-F1
#
_cell.length_a   1.000
_cell.length_b   1.000
_cell.length_c   1.000
_cell.angle_alpha   90.00
_cell.angle_beta   90.00
_cell.angle_gamma   90.00
#
_symmetry.space_group_name_H-M   'P 1'
#
loop_
_entity.id
_entity.type
_entity.pdbx_description
1 polymer ?
#
loop_
_entity_poly.entity_id
_entity_poly.type
_entity_poly.pdbx_seq_one_letter_code
_entity_poly.pdbx_strand_id
1 'polypeptide(L)'
;MAKGYLSLVLHAHLPFVYHPESENYIEERWLFEAMTETYIPLLEAFERLERDQVEFRITMSLTPTLLTMLAKPLLQERYVRHLDNLIQLAASECKRVRQEPDLAALAAMYLEQFKRTKSRFVDSYGCNLVNGFMRYQEAGYLELITCSATHAFLPYVQTEQALRAQIDNAVRIHTSSLGRAPKGIWLPECGFKEGLDAILKDYGIDFFFTDTHHVLHARPKPEHGVYAPLVTPSGVAAFARDQETSKQVWSSLEGYPGDHDYREYYRDIGYDLDEEYMRRYMHSSGVRLNTGIKYYRITGEGQPKDVYRPAWAREKAAQHAGNFMYNREKQVEHLSAHMGRKPIVVASYDAELFGHWWHEGPMWIEFLCRKIHFDQDTIAMITPLEYLAEYPDQQQAELAFGSWGRAGYGEVWLGQTNEWIYRHLHRMEEQMIELADRYPDATGVKRKALNQAARELMLAQSSDWAFIMDAGTMVDYAQKRTKNHIVRFRRLYRDLMRGELQEEWLREVEARDCVSPDLDYRIYRSKLPVVKESSLAFKVEPRQRVLILAWEFPPMIVGGLSRHVFDLSRKLAEQQIEVHVVTTHVDGYPSYEVNQGVHVHRVATYQTQSVQFMEWVFQLNLAMTTYATDLIKHYGPFDLIHAHDWIVGQAAKALKHKFQLPLIATIHATEHGRNHGLHTPLQHRIHALEWELTYEAWRVIVCSEYMRGEVLRLFHLPADKVDTIPNGVETEAVVRVEENAAAIQSRYASPEEKVILFIGRLVREKGVHVLIESFPSVLASCPEAKVIIAGHGPMQEDLKQLAYRIGVAHKVDFVGYADDKMRNELLKIAAVAVFPSLYEPFGIVALEAMAAGTPVIVSGTGGLQEIIQHGVDGFTVLPDDAASLTLHTVKMLEFEDMAKAMSRKAFHKVNTRYNWDRIGEMTTGVYDRVAPRPVNDDAIEHMPKPQLA
;
A
#
# COMPACT_ATOMS: atom_id res chain seq x y z
N MET A 1 36.96 23.38 11.24
CA MET A 1 35.65 22.72 10.99
C MET A 1 35.89 21.58 10.04
N ALA A 2 35.34 20.41 10.33
CA ALA A 2 35.47 19.24 9.46
C ALA A 2 34.96 19.54 8.04
N LYS A 3 35.62 18.96 7.04
CA LYS A 3 35.27 19.06 5.61
C LYS A 3 34.16 18.08 5.21
N GLY A 4 33.90 17.06 6.03
CA GLY A 4 32.88 16.03 5.80
C GLY A 4 32.69 15.14 7.02
N TYR A 5 31.81 14.14 6.89
CA TYR A 5 31.39 13.30 8.00
C TYR A 5 31.53 11.81 7.74
N LEU A 6 31.78 11.05 8.81
CA LEU A 6 31.67 9.60 8.87
C LEU A 6 30.45 9.22 9.72
N SER A 7 29.52 8.46 9.16
CA SER A 7 28.42 7.85 9.88
C SER A 7 28.70 6.35 10.00
N LEU A 8 29.12 5.93 11.21
CA LEU A 8 29.34 4.52 11.52
C LEU A 8 28.03 3.90 12.03
N VAL A 9 27.57 2.86 11.34
CA VAL A 9 26.27 2.22 11.56
C VAL A 9 26.48 0.74 11.90
N LEU A 10 26.00 0.32 13.07
CA LEU A 10 26.11 -1.06 13.55
C LEU A 10 24.72 -1.72 13.59
N HIS A 11 24.54 -2.77 12.80
CA HIS A 11 23.30 -3.55 12.78
C HIS A 11 23.40 -4.73 13.76
N ALA A 12 22.77 -4.63 14.94
CA ALA A 12 22.75 -5.73 15.91
C ALA A 12 21.44 -6.53 15.82
N HIS A 13 21.56 -7.76 15.34
CA HIS A 13 20.42 -8.65 15.10
C HIS A 13 20.71 -10.09 15.48
N LEU A 14 19.70 -10.72 16.10
CA LEU A 14 19.61 -12.16 16.21
C LEU A 14 18.15 -12.58 15.98
N PRO A 15 17.89 -13.73 15.32
CA PRO A 15 16.55 -14.28 15.22
C PRO A 15 15.99 -14.55 16.61
N PHE A 16 14.67 -14.55 16.75
CA PHE A 16 14.05 -14.88 18.03
C PHE A 16 14.29 -16.35 18.39
N VAL A 17 15.19 -16.59 19.35
CA VAL A 17 15.53 -17.91 19.88
C VAL A 17 15.30 -17.91 21.38
N TYR A 18 14.21 -18.56 21.79
CA TYR A 18 13.81 -18.65 23.18
C TYR A 18 13.10 -19.99 23.43
N HIS A 19 13.70 -20.82 24.27
CA HIS A 19 13.28 -22.18 24.55
C HIS A 19 13.11 -22.38 26.07
N PRO A 20 12.00 -21.91 26.65
CA PRO A 20 11.72 -22.11 28.06
C PRO A 20 11.57 -23.59 28.43
N GLU A 21 11.22 -24.45 27.47
CA GLU A 21 10.99 -25.88 27.67
C GLU A 21 12.26 -26.70 27.98
N SER A 22 13.45 -26.21 27.64
CA SER A 22 14.70 -26.94 27.83
C SER A 22 15.91 -26.03 27.80
N GLU A 23 16.93 -26.37 28.58
CA GLU A 23 18.25 -25.71 28.57
C GLU A 23 19.21 -26.31 27.52
N ASN A 24 18.78 -27.38 26.84
CA ASN A 24 19.58 -28.14 25.89
C ASN A 24 19.40 -27.66 24.43
N TYR A 25 19.03 -26.39 24.23
CA TYR A 25 19.00 -25.79 22.89
C TYR A 25 20.28 -25.00 22.67
N ILE A 26 21.06 -25.41 21.68
CA ILE A 26 22.38 -24.84 21.39
C ILE A 26 22.23 -23.41 20.87
N GLU A 27 21.11 -23.09 20.24
CA GLU A 27 20.88 -21.84 19.53
C GLU A 27 20.73 -20.63 20.47
N GLU A 28 20.34 -20.82 21.74
CA GLU A 28 20.36 -19.73 22.73
C GLU A 28 21.80 -19.24 23.01
N ARG A 29 22.81 -20.07 22.72
CA ARG A 29 24.21 -19.67 22.88
C ARG A 29 24.63 -18.57 21.92
N TRP A 30 23.98 -18.44 20.75
CA TRP A 30 24.27 -17.34 19.83
C TRP A 30 24.07 -15.98 20.51
N LEU A 31 23.03 -15.85 21.34
CA LEU A 31 22.80 -14.65 22.14
C LEU A 31 23.90 -14.45 23.18
N PHE A 32 24.27 -15.50 23.91
CA PHE A 32 25.28 -15.40 24.97
C PHE A 32 26.68 -15.06 24.42
N GLU A 33 27.03 -15.62 23.26
CA GLU A 33 28.26 -15.33 22.55
C GLU A 33 28.27 -13.88 22.05
N ALA A 34 27.19 -13.40 21.41
CA ALA A 34 27.06 -12.01 20.98
C ALA A 34 27.13 -11.02 22.17
N MET A 35 26.49 -11.33 23.30
CA MET A 35 26.58 -10.51 24.51
C MET A 35 28.00 -10.43 25.07
N THR A 36 28.69 -11.57 25.14
CA THR A 36 30.03 -11.69 25.75
C THR A 36 31.12 -11.13 24.87
N GLU A 37 31.05 -11.36 23.57
CA GLU A 37 32.12 -11.04 22.62
C GLU A 37 31.92 -9.70 21.92
N THR A 38 30.68 -9.24 21.75
CA THR A 38 30.36 -8.02 20.98
C THR A 38 29.76 -6.92 21.86
N TYR A 39 28.56 -7.14 22.40
CA TYR A 39 27.75 -6.05 22.96
C TYR A 39 28.34 -5.46 24.25
N ILE A 40 28.79 -6.30 25.19
CA ILE A 40 29.45 -5.82 26.42
C ILE A 40 30.79 -5.16 26.09
N PRO A 41 31.68 -5.76 25.27
CA PRO A 41 32.92 -5.11 24.83
C PRO A 41 32.73 -3.76 24.13
N LEU A 42 31.69 -3.59 23.30
CA LEU A 42 31.33 -2.30 22.70
C LEU A 42 30.96 -1.26 23.77
N LEU A 43 30.11 -1.62 24.74
CA LEU A 43 29.76 -0.72 25.84
C LEU A 43 30.98 -0.36 26.71
N GLU A 44 31.92 -1.30 26.92
CA GLU A 44 33.18 -1.02 27.59
C GLU A 44 34.07 -0.06 26.78
N ALA A 45 34.06 -0.16 25.44
CA ALA A 45 34.76 0.79 24.57
C ALA A 45 34.15 2.19 24.68
N PHE A 46 32.82 2.30 24.62
CA PHE A 46 32.11 3.58 24.77
C PHE A 46 32.38 4.24 26.13
N GLU A 47 32.46 3.45 27.19
CA GLU A 47 32.80 3.96 28.53
C GLU A 47 34.20 4.56 28.56
N ARG A 48 35.18 3.89 27.94
CA ARG A 48 36.56 4.39 27.88
C ARG A 48 36.65 5.65 27.02
N LEU A 49 35.89 5.73 25.93
CA LEU A 49 35.79 6.94 25.09
C LEU A 49 35.18 8.11 25.86
N GLU A 50 34.04 7.89 26.54
CA GLU A 50 33.37 8.90 27.37
C GLU A 50 34.29 9.38 28.51
N ARG A 51 34.90 8.44 29.26
CA ARG A 51 35.83 8.76 30.35
C ARG A 51 37.01 9.61 29.88
N ASP A 52 37.52 9.32 28.69
CA ASP A 52 38.66 10.05 28.11
C ASP A 52 38.20 11.27 27.28
N GLN A 53 36.93 11.66 27.40
CA GLN A 53 36.32 12.84 26.77
C GLN A 53 36.42 12.87 25.24
N VAL A 54 36.42 11.69 24.61
CA VAL A 54 36.39 11.58 23.15
C VAL A 54 34.98 11.88 22.67
N GLU A 55 34.84 12.85 21.76
CA GLU A 55 33.58 13.10 21.09
C GLU A 55 33.41 12.10 19.94
N PHE A 56 32.37 11.25 20.02
CA PHE A 56 32.02 10.29 18.98
C PHE A 56 30.50 10.22 18.78
N ARG A 57 30.09 9.74 17.60
CA ARG A 57 28.69 9.46 17.24
C ARG A 57 28.63 8.12 16.52
N ILE A 58 27.78 7.22 17.01
CA ILE A 58 27.54 5.91 16.36
C ILE A 58 26.04 5.68 16.27
N THR A 59 25.59 5.23 15.11
CA THR A 59 24.21 4.77 14.92
C THR A 59 24.17 3.27 15.13
N MET A 60 23.25 2.76 15.92
CA MET A 60 23.14 1.32 16.17
C MET A 60 21.69 0.88 16.09
N SER A 61 21.39 -0.12 15.26
CA SER A 61 20.06 -0.73 15.27
C SER A 61 20.02 -1.86 16.30
N LEU A 62 19.05 -1.83 17.19
CA LEU A 62 18.73 -2.95 18.07
C LEU A 62 17.41 -3.55 17.59
N THR A 63 17.48 -4.71 16.95
CA THR A 63 16.26 -5.33 16.39
C THR A 63 15.25 -5.70 17.48
N PRO A 64 13.94 -5.64 17.20
CA PRO A 64 12.93 -5.94 18.20
C PRO A 64 13.02 -7.37 18.78
N THR A 65 13.45 -8.36 17.97
CA THR A 65 13.73 -9.72 18.46
C THR A 65 14.84 -9.72 19.52
N LEU A 66 15.93 -9.01 19.26
CA LEU A 66 17.07 -8.89 20.16
C LEU A 66 16.70 -8.14 21.45
N LEU A 67 16.03 -7.00 21.33
CA LEU A 67 15.54 -6.22 22.49
C LEU A 67 14.66 -7.10 23.39
N THR A 68 13.71 -7.82 22.80
CA THR A 68 12.85 -8.72 23.56
C THR A 68 13.66 -9.79 24.27
N MET A 69 14.64 -10.44 23.61
CA MET A 69 15.46 -11.48 24.23
C MET A 69 16.37 -10.94 25.36
N LEU A 70 17.02 -9.79 25.16
CA LEU A 70 17.88 -9.16 26.16
C LEU A 70 17.12 -8.78 27.44
N ALA A 71 15.81 -8.51 27.31
CA ALA A 71 14.94 -8.17 28.42
C ALA A 71 14.31 -9.38 29.14
N LYS A 72 14.47 -10.62 28.65
CA LYS A 72 13.82 -11.82 29.26
C LYS A 72 14.55 -12.28 30.53
N PRO A 73 13.89 -12.33 31.71
CA PRO A 73 14.52 -12.80 32.95
C PRO A 73 15.13 -14.19 32.87
N LEU A 74 14.48 -15.13 32.17
CA LEU A 74 15.00 -16.49 32.02
C LEU A 74 16.33 -16.52 31.24
N LEU A 75 16.43 -15.74 30.15
CA LEU A 75 17.67 -15.65 29.38
C LEU A 75 18.77 -14.92 30.15
N GLN A 76 18.42 -13.89 30.92
CA GLN A 76 19.36 -13.18 31.79
C GLN A 76 19.95 -14.11 32.86
N GLU A 77 19.11 -14.93 33.51
CA GLU A 77 19.56 -15.93 34.48
C GLU A 77 20.46 -17.00 33.84
N ARG A 78 20.04 -17.54 32.68
CA ARG A 78 20.84 -18.51 31.92
C ARG A 78 22.18 -17.93 31.48
N TYR A 79 22.22 -16.65 31.10
CA TYR A 79 23.46 -15.97 30.74
C TYR A 79 24.42 -15.83 31.94
N VAL A 80 23.91 -15.49 33.13
CA VAL A 80 24.72 -15.45 34.36
C VAL A 80 25.32 -16.83 34.65
N ARG A 81 24.53 -17.90 34.54
CA ARG A 81 25.02 -19.29 34.69
C ARG A 81 26.04 -19.66 33.62
N HIS A 82 25.83 -19.23 32.38
CA HIS A 82 26.78 -19.42 31.29
C HIS A 82 28.13 -18.78 31.61
N LEU A 83 28.14 -17.53 32.09
CA LEU A 83 29.37 -16.84 32.52
C LEU A 83 30.03 -17.54 33.71
N ASP A 84 29.26 -18.05 34.68
CA ASP A 84 29.81 -18.84 35.79
C ASP A 84 30.54 -20.10 35.30
N ASN A 85 29.96 -20.81 34.33
CA ASN A 85 30.59 -21.97 33.73
C ASN A 85 31.87 -21.59 32.96
N LEU A 86 31.87 -20.47 32.22
CA LEU A 86 33.06 -19.98 31.53
C LEU A 86 34.17 -19.55 32.52
N ILE A 87 33.83 -18.90 33.63
CA ILE A 87 34.78 -18.54 34.68
C ILE A 87 35.39 -19.79 35.31
N GLN A 88 34.60 -20.83 35.57
CA GLN A 88 35.09 -22.12 36.09
C GLN A 88 36.01 -22.83 35.08
N LEU A 89 35.64 -22.82 33.80
CA LEU A 89 36.45 -23.38 32.72
C LEU A 89 37.79 -22.62 32.59
N ALA A 90 37.76 -21.28 32.52
CA ALA A 90 38.96 -20.45 32.43
C ALA A 90 39.88 -20.62 33.67
N ALA A 91 39.31 -20.78 34.87
CA ALA A 91 40.08 -21.08 36.07
C ALA A 91 40.72 -22.48 36.04
N SER A 92 40.07 -23.45 35.40
CA SER A 92 40.61 -24.79 35.18
C SER A 92 41.74 -24.75 34.14
N GLU A 93 41.57 -23.99 33.07
CA GLU A 93 42.59 -23.73 32.08
C GLU A 93 43.84 -23.09 32.68
N CYS A 94 43.69 -22.05 33.53
CA CYS A 94 44.82 -21.45 34.25
C CYS A 94 45.65 -22.46 35.05
N LYS A 95 45.04 -23.55 35.53
CA LYS A 95 45.75 -24.64 36.21
C LYS A 95 46.41 -25.59 35.20
N ARG A 96 45.69 -25.95 34.13
CA ARG A 96 46.15 -26.90 33.10
C ARG A 96 47.39 -26.39 32.37
N VAL A 97 47.34 -25.15 31.88
CA VAL A 97 48.43 -24.55 31.08
C VAL A 97 49.48 -23.83 31.92
N ARG A 98 49.52 -24.02 33.25
CA ARG A 98 50.42 -23.26 34.16
C ARG A 98 51.90 -23.35 33.78
N GLN A 99 52.31 -24.47 33.18
CA GLN A 99 53.71 -24.70 32.76
C GLN A 99 54.01 -24.19 31.34
N GLU A 100 53.03 -23.61 30.66
CA GLU A 100 53.14 -23.05 29.31
C GLU A 100 52.94 -21.52 29.41
N PRO A 101 54.01 -20.71 29.55
CA PRO A 101 53.89 -19.29 29.93
C PRO A 101 52.98 -18.47 29.02
N ASP A 102 53.08 -18.66 27.71
CA ASP A 102 52.28 -17.94 26.72
C ASP A 102 50.78 -18.29 26.84
N LEU A 103 50.45 -19.57 27.01
CA LEU A 103 49.05 -20.01 27.21
C LEU A 103 48.52 -19.64 28.60
N ALA A 104 49.36 -19.71 29.64
CA ALA A 104 48.99 -19.32 30.99
C ALA A 104 48.56 -17.85 31.07
N ALA A 105 49.27 -16.96 30.36
CA ALA A 105 48.90 -15.55 30.26
C ALA A 105 47.54 -15.35 29.57
N LEU A 106 47.28 -16.07 28.47
CA LEU A 106 45.99 -16.02 27.77
C LEU A 106 44.84 -16.60 28.61
N ALA A 107 45.05 -17.71 29.30
CA ALA A 107 44.05 -18.30 30.20
C ALA A 107 43.69 -17.34 31.33
N ALA A 108 44.68 -16.64 31.90
CA ALA A 108 44.46 -15.60 32.91
C ALA A 108 43.69 -14.40 32.34
N MET A 109 44.01 -13.96 31.11
CA MET A 109 43.30 -12.90 30.40
C MET A 109 41.81 -13.24 30.24
N TYR A 110 41.48 -14.45 29.75
CA TYR A 110 40.08 -14.88 29.61
C TYR A 110 39.36 -14.96 30.96
N LEU A 111 40.03 -15.47 32.00
CA LEU A 111 39.44 -15.53 33.34
C LEU A 111 39.09 -14.13 33.88
N GLU A 112 39.98 -13.15 33.70
CA GLU A 112 39.72 -11.77 34.08
C GLU A 112 38.60 -11.15 33.24
N GLN A 113 38.64 -11.36 31.92
CA GLN A 113 37.61 -10.89 31.01
C GLN A 113 36.22 -11.39 31.40
N PHE A 114 36.03 -12.70 31.60
CA PHE A 114 34.71 -13.24 31.96
C PHE A 114 34.23 -12.76 33.33
N LYS A 115 35.13 -12.62 34.32
CA LYS A 115 34.79 -12.03 35.62
C LYS A 115 34.32 -10.59 35.48
N ARG A 116 35.03 -9.79 34.66
CA ARG A 116 34.66 -8.41 34.38
C ARG A 116 33.33 -8.32 33.64
N THR A 117 33.14 -9.10 32.57
CA THR A 117 31.88 -9.20 31.82
C THR A 117 30.71 -9.52 32.76
N LYS A 118 30.88 -10.50 33.67
CA LYS A 118 29.85 -10.84 34.66
C LYS A 118 29.54 -9.68 35.60
N SER A 119 30.57 -9.06 36.18
CA SER A 119 30.39 -7.91 37.08
C SER A 119 29.71 -6.75 36.36
N ARG A 120 30.10 -6.42 35.13
CA ARG A 120 29.44 -5.38 34.34
C ARG A 120 27.96 -5.71 34.08
N PHE A 121 27.67 -6.94 33.64
CA PHE A 121 26.31 -7.34 33.35
C PHE A 121 25.42 -7.30 34.60
N VAL A 122 25.89 -7.85 35.73
CA VAL A 122 25.12 -7.93 36.98
C VAL A 122 25.08 -6.59 37.70
N ASP A 123 26.24 -5.99 37.96
CA ASP A 123 26.39 -4.85 38.86
C ASP A 123 26.14 -3.50 38.14
N SER A 124 26.63 -3.35 36.90
CA SER A 124 26.52 -2.08 36.16
C SER A 124 25.24 -1.96 35.35
N TYR A 125 24.76 -3.06 34.76
CA TYR A 125 23.58 -3.05 33.88
C TYR A 125 22.33 -3.67 34.52
N GLY A 126 22.42 -4.19 35.75
CA GLY A 126 21.28 -4.75 36.48
C GLY A 126 20.69 -5.99 35.81
N CYS A 127 21.55 -6.84 35.25
CA CYS A 127 21.19 -8.01 34.45
C CYS A 127 20.38 -7.70 33.17
N ASN A 128 20.31 -6.45 32.71
CA ASN A 128 19.63 -6.09 31.47
C ASN A 128 20.50 -5.16 30.63
N LEU A 129 21.05 -5.71 29.53
CA LEU A 129 22.00 -4.99 28.68
C LEU A 129 21.39 -3.77 27.97
N VAL A 130 20.06 -3.74 27.81
CA VAL A 130 19.33 -2.60 27.24
C VAL A 130 19.62 -1.31 28.02
N ASN A 131 19.78 -1.40 29.35
CA ASN A 131 20.13 -0.27 30.21
C ASN A 131 21.48 0.36 29.83
N GLY A 132 22.44 -0.47 29.41
CA GLY A 132 23.77 -0.01 28.98
C GLY A 132 23.69 0.83 27.71
N PHE A 133 22.93 0.40 26.70
CA PHE A 133 22.75 1.16 25.46
C PHE A 133 21.95 2.43 25.67
N MET A 134 20.90 2.38 26.50
CA MET A 134 20.09 3.56 26.84
C MET A 134 20.93 4.70 27.44
N ARG A 135 21.86 4.38 28.35
CA ARG A 135 22.78 5.37 28.94
C ARG A 135 23.48 6.20 27.85
N TYR A 136 24.06 5.54 26.85
CA TYR A 136 24.81 6.24 25.80
C TYR A 136 23.92 6.93 24.77
N GLN A 137 22.67 6.48 24.61
CA GLN A 137 21.67 7.23 23.86
C GLN A 137 21.26 8.52 24.58
N GLU A 138 21.09 8.48 25.91
CA GLU A 138 20.77 9.65 26.73
C GLU A 138 21.92 10.65 26.80
N ALA A 139 23.16 10.15 26.82
CA ALA A 139 24.35 10.98 26.77
C ALA A 139 24.65 11.59 25.37
N GLY A 140 23.90 11.20 24.33
CA GLY A 140 24.04 11.73 22.97
C GLY A 140 25.18 11.10 22.15
N TYR A 141 25.78 10.01 22.61
CA TYR A 141 26.84 9.29 21.89
C TYR A 141 26.28 8.26 20.90
N LEU A 142 25.14 7.65 21.23
CA LEU A 142 24.47 6.65 20.38
C LEU A 142 23.13 7.16 19.85
N GLU A 143 22.89 6.92 18.56
CA GLU A 143 21.56 6.97 17.98
C GLU A 143 21.04 5.54 17.82
N LEU A 144 20.10 5.14 18.70
CA LEU A 144 19.49 3.83 18.60
C LEU A 144 18.30 3.89 17.64
N ILE A 145 18.31 2.99 16.67
CA ILE A 145 17.24 2.85 15.67
C ILE A 145 16.58 1.47 15.77
N THR A 146 15.39 1.34 15.20
CA THR A 146 14.67 0.06 15.18
C THR A 146 14.96 -0.74 13.91
N CYS A 147 14.31 -1.89 13.77
CA CYS A 147 14.21 -2.71 12.57
C CYS A 147 12.79 -3.28 12.50
N SER A 148 12.39 -4.00 11.44
CA SER A 148 11.10 -4.69 11.44
C SER A 148 11.00 -5.70 12.59
N ALA A 149 9.78 -5.95 13.10
CA ALA A 149 9.56 -6.68 14.35
C ALA A 149 10.23 -8.06 14.44
N THR A 150 10.29 -8.80 13.33
CA THR A 150 10.97 -10.10 13.27
C THR A 150 12.02 -10.18 12.18
N HIS A 151 12.56 -9.03 11.75
CA HIS A 151 13.53 -8.95 10.66
C HIS A 151 13.00 -9.60 9.36
N ALA A 152 11.71 -9.43 9.08
CA ALA A 152 11.10 -9.98 7.87
C ALA A 152 11.65 -9.29 6.63
N PHE A 153 11.97 -10.03 5.57
CA PHE A 153 12.39 -9.44 4.29
C PHE A 153 11.21 -8.73 3.63
N LEU A 154 11.04 -7.45 3.96
CA LEU A 154 9.86 -6.63 3.66
C LEU A 154 9.48 -6.59 2.18
N PRO A 155 10.42 -6.62 1.20
CA PRO A 155 10.02 -6.62 -0.20
C PRO A 155 9.12 -7.80 -0.59
N TYR A 156 9.27 -8.97 0.04
CA TYR A 156 8.48 -10.18 -0.26
C TYR A 156 7.28 -10.43 0.65
N VAL A 157 7.05 -9.56 1.63
CA VAL A 157 5.77 -9.50 2.36
C VAL A 157 4.70 -9.00 1.38
N GLN A 158 3.63 -9.76 1.20
CA GLN A 158 2.67 -9.54 0.11
C GLN A 158 1.65 -8.44 0.44
N THR A 159 1.16 -8.42 1.68
CA THR A 159 0.04 -7.57 2.10
C THR A 159 0.51 -6.31 2.83
N GLU A 160 -0.18 -5.19 2.62
CA GLU A 160 0.10 -3.92 3.32
C GLU A 160 -0.11 -4.09 4.84
N GLN A 161 -1.09 -4.89 5.25
CA GLN A 161 -1.40 -5.20 6.64
C GLN A 161 -0.23 -5.88 7.35
N ALA A 162 0.39 -6.88 6.72
CA ALA A 162 1.56 -7.56 7.28
C ALA A 162 2.78 -6.62 7.33
N LEU A 163 2.99 -5.78 6.32
CA LEU A 163 4.03 -4.74 6.36
C LEU A 163 3.81 -3.77 7.53
N ARG A 164 2.60 -3.24 7.68
CA ARG A 164 2.22 -2.35 8.79
C ARG A 164 2.38 -3.02 10.13
N ALA A 165 2.01 -4.29 10.28
CA ALA A 165 2.18 -5.04 11.51
C ALA A 165 3.66 -5.15 11.89
N GLN A 166 4.54 -5.42 10.92
CA GLN A 166 5.99 -5.47 11.13
C GLN A 166 6.57 -4.14 11.62
N ILE A 167 6.12 -3.00 11.07
CA ILE A 167 6.60 -1.66 11.46
C ILE A 167 5.96 -1.16 12.77
N ASP A 168 4.65 -1.34 12.96
CA ASP A 168 3.93 -0.93 14.19
C ASP A 168 4.53 -1.60 15.42
N ASN A 169 4.74 -2.92 15.37
CA ASN A 169 5.32 -3.65 16.50
C ASN A 169 6.78 -3.27 16.75
N ALA A 170 7.54 -3.01 15.70
CA ALA A 170 8.90 -2.50 15.83
C ALA A 170 8.97 -1.18 16.58
N VAL A 171 8.10 -0.23 16.24
CA VAL A 171 7.99 1.07 16.91
C VAL A 171 7.53 0.91 18.35
N ARG A 172 6.54 0.04 18.61
CA ARG A 172 6.07 -0.25 19.97
C ARG A 172 7.16 -0.84 20.85
N ILE A 173 7.85 -1.88 20.39
CA ILE A 173 8.91 -2.56 21.16
C ILE A 173 10.07 -1.62 21.41
N HIS A 174 10.49 -0.83 20.41
CA HIS A 174 11.51 0.18 20.59
C HIS A 174 11.09 1.21 21.64
N THR A 175 9.84 1.71 21.56
CA THR A 175 9.31 2.70 22.51
C THR A 175 9.23 2.16 23.93
N SER A 176 8.73 0.94 24.11
CA SER A 176 8.59 0.33 25.45
C SER A 176 9.93 -0.09 26.05
N SER A 177 10.90 -0.49 25.22
CA SER A 177 12.21 -0.97 25.68
C SER A 177 13.23 0.14 25.89
N LEU A 178 13.17 1.22 25.09
CA LEU A 178 14.17 2.30 25.07
C LEU A 178 13.60 3.67 25.46
N GLY A 179 12.31 3.74 25.80
CA GLY A 179 11.64 4.93 26.32
C GLY A 179 11.24 6.00 25.30
N ARG A 180 11.59 5.82 24.01
CA ARG A 180 11.24 6.77 22.94
C ARG A 180 10.95 6.05 21.61
N ALA A 181 10.08 6.65 20.80
CA ALA A 181 9.82 6.15 19.44
C ALA A 181 11.07 6.34 18.56
N PRO A 182 11.40 5.36 17.70
CA PRO A 182 12.54 5.45 16.81
C PRO A 182 12.28 6.48 15.72
N LYS A 183 13.32 7.20 15.31
CA LYS A 183 13.30 8.08 14.14
C LYS A 183 13.99 7.47 12.93
N GLY A 184 14.91 6.54 13.14
CA GLY A 184 15.51 5.74 12.09
C GLY A 184 15.01 4.30 12.11
N ILE A 185 15.12 3.64 10.96
CA ILE A 185 14.94 2.19 10.84
C ILE A 185 16.04 1.57 9.99
N TRP A 186 16.59 0.45 10.46
CA TRP A 186 17.30 -0.47 9.60
C TRP A 186 16.29 -1.36 8.88
N LEU A 187 16.18 -1.25 7.55
CA LEU A 187 15.36 -2.19 6.80
C LEU A 187 16.06 -3.54 6.79
N PRO A 188 15.37 -4.65 7.12
CA PRO A 188 15.97 -5.98 7.05
C PRO A 188 16.65 -6.18 5.71
N GLU A 189 17.95 -6.44 5.78
CA GLU A 189 18.79 -6.68 4.62
C GLU A 189 18.91 -5.49 3.65
N CYS A 190 18.68 -4.27 4.12
CA CYS A 190 18.49 -3.09 3.28
C CYS A 190 17.43 -3.32 2.18
N GLY A 191 16.49 -4.25 2.42
CA GLY A 191 15.46 -4.66 1.47
C GLY A 191 14.40 -3.58 1.31
N PHE A 192 14.36 -2.95 0.14
CA PHE A 192 13.41 -1.89 -0.17
C PHE A 192 12.57 -2.20 -1.41
N LYS A 193 11.30 -1.82 -1.35
CA LYS A 193 10.38 -1.77 -2.48
C LYS A 193 9.56 -0.49 -2.43
N GLU A 194 9.09 -0.05 -3.60
CA GLU A 194 8.18 1.09 -3.75
C GLU A 194 6.95 0.96 -2.83
N GLY A 195 6.55 2.08 -2.23
CA GLY A 195 5.40 2.17 -1.30
C GLY A 195 5.73 1.83 0.16
N LEU A 196 6.87 1.20 0.45
CA LEU A 196 7.30 0.94 1.83
C LEU A 196 7.57 2.24 2.59
N ASP A 197 8.11 3.24 1.92
CA ASP A 197 8.43 4.56 2.47
C ASP A 197 7.20 5.31 3.01
N ALA A 198 6.05 5.20 2.34
CA ALA A 198 4.79 5.76 2.84
C ALA A 198 4.37 5.11 4.18
N ILE A 199 4.55 3.79 4.31
CA ILE A 199 4.27 3.07 5.56
C ILE A 199 5.25 3.52 6.66
N LEU A 200 6.54 3.66 6.35
CA LEU A 200 7.52 4.17 7.31
C LEU A 200 7.14 5.57 7.81
N LYS A 201 6.70 6.45 6.90
CA LYS A 201 6.27 7.81 7.24
C LYS A 201 5.08 7.83 8.19
N ASP A 202 4.08 6.97 7.98
CA ASP A 202 2.91 6.85 8.85
C ASP A 202 3.27 6.53 10.31
N TYR A 203 4.40 5.86 10.53
CA TYR A 203 4.91 5.50 11.87
C TYR A 203 5.99 6.46 12.41
N GLY A 204 6.18 7.61 11.76
CA GLY A 204 7.08 8.67 12.25
C GLY A 204 8.57 8.37 12.05
N ILE A 205 8.90 7.46 11.11
CA ILE A 205 10.27 7.20 10.70
C ILE A 205 10.71 8.29 9.72
N ASP A 206 11.85 8.92 10.04
CA ASP A 206 12.43 10.03 9.30
C ASP A 206 13.53 9.56 8.32
N PHE A 207 14.21 8.44 8.61
CA PHE A 207 15.23 7.88 7.72
C PHE A 207 15.40 6.35 7.79
N PHE A 208 16.02 5.78 6.77
CA PHE A 208 16.48 4.39 6.72
C PHE A 208 17.79 4.21 5.95
N PHE A 209 18.38 3.02 6.05
CA PHE A 209 19.59 2.64 5.31
C PHE A 209 19.28 1.73 4.12
N THR A 210 20.05 1.89 3.06
CA THR A 210 19.92 1.15 1.80
C THR A 210 21.28 0.72 1.24
N ASP A 211 21.30 -0.21 0.29
CA ASP A 211 22.52 -0.51 -0.45
C ASP A 211 22.85 0.59 -1.46
N THR A 212 24.13 0.67 -1.86
CA THR A 212 24.63 1.57 -2.91
C THR A 212 23.81 1.47 -4.20
N HIS A 213 23.41 0.26 -4.59
CA HIS A 213 22.67 0.00 -5.83
C HIS A 213 21.34 0.77 -5.91
N HIS A 214 20.57 0.82 -4.81
CA HIS A 214 19.27 1.51 -4.80
C HIS A 214 19.37 2.97 -5.17
N VAL A 215 20.40 3.64 -4.67
CA VAL A 215 20.63 5.08 -4.88
C VAL A 215 21.24 5.35 -6.24
N LEU A 216 22.24 4.58 -6.66
CA LEU A 216 22.89 4.79 -7.96
C LEU A 216 21.92 4.57 -9.14
N HIS A 217 20.88 3.75 -8.96
CA HIS A 217 19.83 3.51 -9.94
C HIS A 217 18.53 4.29 -9.69
N ALA A 218 18.52 5.23 -8.73
CA ALA A 218 17.37 6.05 -8.43
C ALA A 218 17.00 7.01 -9.57
N ARG A 219 15.74 7.49 -9.55
CA ARG A 219 15.18 8.41 -10.54
C ARG A 219 14.58 9.66 -9.87
N PRO A 220 15.02 10.88 -10.19
CA PRO A 220 16.17 11.21 -11.05
C PRO A 220 17.50 10.72 -10.46
N LYS A 221 18.55 10.70 -11.29
CA LYS A 221 19.88 10.27 -10.88
C LYS A 221 20.38 11.12 -9.69
N PRO A 222 20.98 10.53 -8.65
CA PRO A 222 21.51 11.29 -7.51
C PRO A 222 22.63 12.25 -7.93
N GLU A 223 22.52 13.51 -7.53
CA GLU A 223 23.50 14.57 -7.81
C GLU A 223 24.84 14.31 -7.10
N HIS A 224 24.78 13.72 -5.91
CA HIS A 224 25.95 13.49 -5.05
C HIS A 224 26.26 12.00 -4.83
N GLY A 225 25.73 11.12 -5.69
CA GLY A 225 25.88 9.68 -5.54
C GLY A 225 25.35 9.20 -4.19
N VAL A 226 26.16 8.43 -3.46
CA VAL A 226 25.82 7.89 -2.12
C VAL A 226 26.28 8.79 -0.96
N TYR A 227 26.90 9.93 -1.26
CA TYR A 227 27.57 10.79 -0.27
C TYR A 227 26.69 11.92 0.28
N ALA A 228 25.40 11.90 -0.07
CA ALA A 228 24.31 12.64 0.55
C ALA A 228 23.04 11.77 0.46
N PRO A 229 22.12 11.86 1.44
CA PRO A 229 20.90 11.08 1.40
C PRO A 229 19.97 11.59 0.29
N LEU A 230 19.13 10.68 -0.20
CA LEU A 230 17.96 11.03 -1.01
C LEU A 230 16.74 11.09 -0.11
N VAL A 231 15.72 11.85 -0.50
CA VAL A 231 14.39 11.77 0.12
C VAL A 231 13.42 11.07 -0.83
N THR A 232 12.69 10.08 -0.34
CA THR A 232 11.67 9.41 -1.16
C THR A 232 10.48 10.34 -1.42
N PRO A 233 9.59 10.03 -2.39
CA PRO A 233 8.39 10.83 -2.62
C PRO A 233 7.49 11.02 -1.38
N SER A 234 7.52 10.07 -0.44
CA SER A 234 6.77 10.17 0.83
C SER A 234 7.46 11.01 1.91
N GLY A 235 8.67 11.54 1.65
CA GLY A 235 9.38 12.40 2.59
C GLY A 235 10.18 11.66 3.67
N VAL A 236 10.71 10.46 3.36
CA VAL A 236 11.61 9.69 4.24
C VAL A 236 13.01 9.65 3.62
N ALA A 237 14.06 9.93 4.41
CA ALA A 237 15.43 9.97 3.91
C ALA A 237 16.06 8.58 3.79
N ALA A 238 16.82 8.34 2.73
CA ALA A 238 17.53 7.09 2.47
C ALA A 238 19.05 7.34 2.41
N PHE A 239 19.77 6.70 3.33
CA PHE A 239 21.23 6.73 3.40
C PHE A 239 21.81 5.47 2.77
N ALA A 240 22.59 5.62 1.70
CA ALA A 240 23.24 4.50 1.04
C ALA A 240 24.58 4.16 1.67
N ARG A 241 24.85 2.87 1.80
CA ARG A 241 26.17 2.34 2.19
C ARG A 241 27.25 2.76 1.19
N ASP A 242 28.42 3.09 1.69
CA ASP A 242 29.63 3.31 0.90
C ASP A 242 30.37 1.99 0.60
N GLN A 243 30.77 1.79 -0.66
CA GLN A 243 31.41 0.54 -1.08
C GLN A 243 32.87 0.44 -0.63
N GLU A 244 33.59 1.56 -0.52
CA GLU A 244 35.01 1.55 -0.15
C GLU A 244 35.20 1.12 1.31
N THR A 245 34.40 1.66 2.22
CA THR A 245 34.35 1.28 3.64
C THR A 245 33.97 -0.18 3.81
N SER A 246 33.01 -0.67 3.03
CA SER A 246 32.57 -2.07 3.05
C SER A 246 33.70 -3.01 2.66
N LYS A 247 34.40 -2.70 1.55
CA LYS A 247 35.50 -3.54 1.04
C LYS A 247 36.66 -3.66 2.06
N GLN A 248 37.03 -2.57 2.72
CA GLN A 248 38.16 -2.53 3.65
C GLN A 248 37.96 -3.32 4.94
N VAL A 249 36.71 -3.51 5.37
CA VAL A 249 36.40 -4.20 6.63
C VAL A 249 35.81 -5.59 6.38
N TRP A 250 34.90 -5.73 5.40
CA TRP A 250 34.12 -6.96 5.20
C TRP A 250 34.78 -7.98 4.26
N SER A 251 35.79 -7.59 3.48
CA SER A 251 36.45 -8.51 2.54
C SER A 251 37.20 -9.62 3.28
N SER A 252 36.88 -10.89 2.99
CA SER A 252 37.63 -12.03 3.52
C SER A 252 39.04 -12.18 2.94
N LEU A 253 39.35 -11.47 1.85
CA LEU A 253 40.63 -11.51 1.15
C LEU A 253 41.51 -10.28 1.45
N GLU A 254 40.89 -9.11 1.52
CA GLU A 254 41.59 -7.81 1.62
C GLU A 254 41.21 -7.02 2.88
N GLY A 255 40.27 -7.52 3.67
CA GLY A 255 39.74 -6.80 4.83
C GLY A 255 40.60 -6.96 6.07
N TYR A 256 40.51 -5.98 6.97
CA TYR A 256 41.26 -5.98 8.23
C TYR A 256 41.10 -7.26 9.07
N PRO A 257 39.91 -7.86 9.24
CA PRO A 257 39.73 -9.03 10.11
C PRO A 257 40.61 -10.25 9.76
N GLY A 258 41.10 -10.35 8.53
CA GLY A 258 41.95 -11.45 8.07
C GLY A 258 43.43 -11.36 8.46
N ASP A 259 43.85 -10.30 9.17
CA ASP A 259 45.27 -10.11 9.50
C ASP A 259 45.83 -11.24 10.38
N HIS A 260 47.07 -11.62 10.09
CA HIS A 260 47.72 -12.77 10.72
C HIS A 260 47.93 -12.61 12.23
N ASP A 261 47.93 -11.37 12.75
CA ASP A 261 48.09 -11.07 14.17
C ASP A 261 46.78 -11.15 14.98
N TYR A 262 45.62 -11.20 14.31
CA TYR A 262 44.31 -11.29 14.96
C TYR A 262 43.95 -12.71 15.41
N ARG A 263 43.06 -12.79 16.41
CA ARG A 263 42.60 -14.05 17.01
C ARG A 263 41.90 -14.93 15.96
N GLU A 264 42.30 -16.20 15.90
CA GLU A 264 41.69 -17.20 15.03
C GLU A 264 40.31 -17.60 15.56
N TYR A 265 39.27 -17.38 14.75
CA TYR A 265 37.90 -17.71 15.12
C TYR A 265 37.66 -19.23 15.15
N TYR A 266 38.26 -20.00 14.24
CA TYR A 266 37.94 -21.42 14.05
C TYR A 266 38.72 -22.38 14.97
N ARG A 267 39.59 -21.87 15.86
CA ARG A 267 40.37 -22.67 16.81
C ARG A 267 39.94 -22.39 18.25
N ASP A 268 39.19 -23.31 18.82
CA ASP A 268 38.62 -23.20 20.16
C ASP A 268 38.94 -24.46 20.98
N ILE A 269 39.20 -24.30 22.28
CA ILE A 269 39.53 -25.42 23.17
C ILE A 269 38.43 -26.49 23.24
N GLY A 270 37.18 -26.14 22.92
CA GLY A 270 36.07 -27.09 22.83
C GLY A 270 36.26 -28.16 21.75
N TYR A 271 37.07 -27.86 20.73
CA TYR A 271 37.47 -28.81 19.68
C TYR A 271 38.89 -29.35 19.89
N ASP A 272 39.79 -28.55 20.47
CA ASP A 272 41.21 -28.91 20.59
C ASP A 272 41.52 -29.87 21.77
N LEU A 273 40.78 -29.78 22.88
CA LEU A 273 41.07 -30.55 24.10
C LEU A 273 40.36 -31.91 24.15
N ASP A 274 40.86 -32.82 24.98
CA ASP A 274 40.28 -34.15 25.16
C ASP A 274 38.82 -34.12 25.62
N GLU A 275 38.03 -35.07 25.13
CA GLU A 275 36.59 -35.12 25.37
C GLU A 275 36.26 -35.30 26.86
N GLU A 276 37.05 -36.12 27.58
CA GLU A 276 36.85 -36.35 29.01
C GLU A 276 36.99 -35.06 29.83
N TYR A 277 37.95 -34.21 29.45
CA TYR A 277 38.17 -32.90 30.07
C TYR A 277 37.02 -31.93 29.74
N MET A 278 36.57 -31.91 28.48
CA MET A 278 35.51 -31.02 28.02
C MET A 278 34.10 -31.47 28.39
N ARG A 279 33.89 -32.74 28.82
CA ARG A 279 32.57 -33.35 29.06
C ARG A 279 31.62 -32.51 29.92
N ARG A 280 32.12 -31.75 30.90
CA ARG A 280 31.31 -30.90 31.80
C ARG A 280 30.83 -29.60 31.15
N TYR A 281 31.44 -29.21 30.04
CA TYR A 281 31.19 -27.96 29.31
C TYR A 281 30.68 -28.22 27.88
N MET A 282 30.57 -29.49 27.49
CA MET A 282 29.94 -29.94 26.25
C MET A 282 28.42 -29.88 26.36
N HIS A 283 27.76 -29.86 25.21
CA HIS A 283 26.31 -29.98 25.16
C HIS A 283 25.87 -31.33 25.71
N SER A 284 24.68 -31.40 26.32
CA SER A 284 24.14 -32.64 26.92
C SER A 284 23.93 -33.77 25.91
N SER A 285 23.85 -33.46 24.61
CA SER A 285 23.83 -34.45 23.52
C SER A 285 25.21 -35.01 23.13
N GLY A 286 26.29 -34.59 23.81
CA GLY A 286 27.66 -35.00 23.50
C GLY A 286 28.30 -34.23 22.33
N VAL A 287 27.65 -33.18 21.81
CA VAL A 287 28.19 -32.35 20.72
C VAL A 287 29.21 -31.36 21.27
N ARG A 288 30.37 -31.28 20.60
CA ARG A 288 31.41 -30.26 20.87
C ARG A 288 30.97 -28.92 20.31
N LEU A 289 31.23 -27.86 21.08
CA LEU A 289 30.85 -26.49 20.78
C LEU A 289 32.03 -25.56 21.08
N ASN A 290 32.04 -24.39 20.46
CA ASN A 290 32.94 -23.31 20.86
C ASN A 290 32.70 -22.96 22.33
N THR A 291 33.76 -22.67 23.07
CA THR A 291 33.73 -22.23 24.46
C THR A 291 33.95 -20.73 24.59
N GLY A 292 34.48 -20.07 23.55
CA GLY A 292 34.90 -18.68 23.57
C GLY A 292 36.36 -18.50 24.03
N ILE A 293 37.02 -19.56 24.52
CA ILE A 293 38.44 -19.54 24.85
C ILE A 293 39.24 -20.04 23.65
N LYS A 294 39.88 -19.09 22.95
CA LYS A 294 40.62 -19.32 21.70
C LYS A 294 42.06 -18.81 21.86
N TYR A 295 43.04 -19.70 21.77
CA TYR A 295 44.45 -19.39 22.08
C TYR A 295 45.31 -19.05 20.87
N TYR A 296 44.78 -19.15 19.66
CA TYR A 296 45.56 -19.06 18.44
C TYR A 296 45.24 -17.81 17.64
N ARG A 297 46.19 -17.36 16.82
CA ARG A 297 46.03 -16.30 15.83
C ARG A 297 45.90 -16.87 14.41
N ILE A 298 45.49 -16.05 13.46
CA ILE A 298 45.28 -16.46 12.07
C ILE A 298 46.56 -16.99 11.41
N THR A 299 47.74 -16.46 11.74
CA THR A 299 49.09 -16.88 11.28
C THR A 299 49.40 -16.73 9.79
N GLY A 300 48.47 -17.14 8.92
CA GLY A 300 48.61 -17.19 7.46
C GLY A 300 48.09 -18.51 6.89
N GLU A 301 47.87 -18.56 5.57
CA GLU A 301 47.35 -19.76 4.90
C GLU A 301 48.36 -20.93 4.90
N GLY A 302 47.85 -22.15 5.13
CA GLY A 302 48.63 -23.39 5.03
C GLY A 302 49.66 -23.63 6.14
N GLN A 303 49.73 -22.76 7.16
CA GLN A 303 50.65 -22.89 8.29
C GLN A 303 49.94 -23.35 9.56
N PRO A 304 50.62 -24.09 10.46
CA PRO A 304 50.12 -24.33 11.81
C PRO A 304 49.83 -22.99 12.51
N LYS A 305 48.70 -22.92 13.21
CA LYS A 305 48.29 -21.69 13.90
C LYS A 305 49.19 -21.44 15.12
N ASP A 306 49.69 -20.21 15.25
CA ASP A 306 50.56 -19.80 16.34
C ASP A 306 49.75 -19.25 17.51
N VAL A 307 50.38 -19.16 18.69
CA VAL A 307 49.76 -18.59 19.88
C VAL A 307 49.43 -17.11 19.67
N TYR A 308 48.21 -16.73 20.07
CA TYR A 308 47.70 -15.37 20.01
C TYR A 308 48.47 -14.43 20.93
N ARG A 309 48.76 -13.21 20.43
CA ARG A 309 49.52 -12.18 21.17
C ARG A 309 48.70 -10.89 21.26
N PRO A 310 47.99 -10.66 22.38
CA PRO A 310 47.08 -9.51 22.51
C PRO A 310 47.74 -8.15 22.24
N ALA A 311 49.01 -7.99 22.58
CA ALA A 311 49.75 -6.76 22.32
C ALA A 311 49.97 -6.49 20.82
N TRP A 312 50.23 -7.53 20.02
CA TRP A 312 50.40 -7.40 18.57
C TRP A 312 49.07 -7.07 17.91
N ALA A 313 48.03 -7.80 18.31
CA ALA A 313 46.67 -7.57 17.83
C ALA A 313 46.17 -6.15 18.15
N ARG A 314 46.47 -5.63 19.36
CA ARG A 314 46.18 -4.25 19.75
C ARG A 314 46.88 -3.21 18.86
N GLU A 315 48.18 -3.39 18.63
CA GLU A 315 48.95 -2.50 17.76
C GLU A 315 48.43 -2.55 16.33
N LYS A 316 48.07 -3.75 15.85
CA LYS A 316 47.46 -3.94 14.53
C LYS A 316 46.11 -3.24 14.40
N ALA A 317 45.25 -3.34 15.42
CA ALA A 317 43.96 -2.66 15.46
C ALA A 317 44.12 -1.14 15.39
N ALA A 318 45.10 -0.58 16.11
CA ALA A 318 45.41 0.85 16.03
C ALA A 318 45.92 1.28 14.64
N GLN A 319 46.77 0.47 14.01
CA GLN A 319 47.25 0.70 12.64
C GLN A 319 46.11 0.65 11.62
N HIS A 320 45.23 -0.35 11.72
CA HIS A 320 44.08 -0.51 10.82
C HIS A 320 43.05 0.62 11.01
N ALA A 321 42.83 1.08 12.25
CA ALA A 321 41.98 2.23 12.52
C ALA A 321 42.56 3.51 11.90
N GLY A 322 43.88 3.72 12.01
CA GLY A 322 44.58 4.83 11.36
C GLY A 322 44.52 4.75 9.83
N ASN A 323 44.67 3.56 9.26
CA ASN A 323 44.53 3.34 7.82
C ASN A 323 43.11 3.65 7.33
N PHE A 324 42.09 3.17 8.03
CA PHE A 324 40.70 3.46 7.68
C PHE A 324 40.42 4.97 7.75
N MET A 325 40.82 5.63 8.84
CA MET A 325 40.70 7.08 9.00
C MET A 325 41.38 7.82 7.84
N TYR A 326 42.64 7.53 7.56
CA TYR A 326 43.40 8.18 6.48
C TYR A 326 42.69 8.07 5.12
N ASN A 327 42.16 6.89 4.80
CA ASN A 327 41.44 6.70 3.53
C ASN A 327 40.13 7.51 3.51
N ARG A 328 39.42 7.60 4.63
CA ARG A 328 38.21 8.44 4.76
C ARG A 328 38.53 9.93 4.66
N GLU A 329 39.67 10.38 5.20
CA GLU A 329 40.14 11.75 5.00
C GLU A 329 40.35 12.05 3.52
N LYS A 330 41.07 11.19 2.79
CA LYS A 330 41.31 11.37 1.36
C LYS A 330 40.01 11.34 0.55
N GLN A 331 39.09 10.45 0.89
CA GLN A 331 37.77 10.36 0.27
C GLN A 331 36.98 11.66 0.48
N VAL A 332 36.90 12.16 1.72
CA VAL A 332 36.20 13.40 2.05
C VAL A 332 36.87 14.63 1.44
N GLU A 333 38.20 14.72 1.42
CA GLU A 333 38.92 15.80 0.75
C GLU A 333 38.60 15.86 -0.75
N HIS A 334 38.54 14.71 -1.40
CA HIS A 334 38.15 14.64 -2.81
C HIS A 334 36.69 15.05 -3.02
N LEU A 335 35.76 14.50 -2.23
CA LEU A 335 34.32 14.74 -2.38
C LEU A 335 33.93 16.19 -2.06
N SER A 336 34.47 16.75 -0.97
CA SER A 336 34.18 18.12 -0.54
C SER A 336 34.63 19.17 -1.56
N ALA A 337 35.65 18.87 -2.39
CA ALA A 337 36.06 19.76 -3.48
C ALA A 337 35.05 19.83 -4.64
N HIS A 338 34.14 18.86 -4.75
CA HIS A 338 33.18 18.72 -5.85
C HIS A 338 31.71 18.83 -5.40
N MET A 339 31.46 18.96 -4.10
CA MET A 339 30.12 19.04 -3.52
C MET A 339 29.88 20.42 -2.90
N GLY A 340 28.69 20.99 -3.12
CA GLY A 340 28.25 22.25 -2.48
C GLY A 340 27.89 22.11 -1.00
N ARG A 341 28.11 20.93 -0.41
CA ARG A 341 27.81 20.55 0.97
C ARG A 341 28.87 19.57 1.48
N LYS A 342 28.94 19.40 2.80
CA LYS A 342 29.81 18.38 3.42
C LYS A 342 29.32 16.97 3.04
N PRO A 343 30.17 16.12 2.44
CA PRO A 343 29.82 14.73 2.17
C PRO A 343 29.63 13.96 3.48
N ILE A 344 28.74 12.97 3.46
CA ILE A 344 28.59 11.96 4.50
C ILE A 344 28.99 10.60 3.93
N VAL A 345 29.94 9.93 4.58
CA VAL A 345 30.34 8.56 4.26
C VAL A 345 29.66 7.63 5.25
N VAL A 346 28.76 6.76 4.76
CA VAL A 346 27.99 5.83 5.59
C VAL A 346 28.65 4.46 5.58
N ALA A 347 29.24 4.07 6.71
CA ALA A 347 29.92 2.79 6.90
C ALA A 347 29.02 1.88 7.76
N SER A 348 28.32 0.95 7.12
CA SER A 348 27.37 0.04 7.77
C SER A 348 27.87 -1.40 7.82
N TYR A 349 27.72 -2.03 8.99
CA TYR A 349 28.24 -3.37 9.28
C TYR A 349 27.33 -4.09 10.27
N ASP A 350 27.31 -5.43 10.23
CA ASP A 350 26.75 -6.22 11.33
C ASP A 350 27.55 -5.96 12.62
N ALA A 351 26.85 -5.76 13.73
CA ALA A 351 27.50 -5.48 15.00
C ALA A 351 28.38 -6.65 15.45
N GLU A 352 27.92 -7.88 15.21
CA GLU A 352 28.59 -9.12 15.58
C GLU A 352 29.90 -9.33 14.82
N LEU A 353 30.16 -8.57 13.75
CA LEU A 353 31.50 -8.49 13.18
C LEU A 353 32.51 -8.04 14.24
N PHE A 354 32.17 -7.03 15.03
CA PHE A 354 33.07 -6.40 15.98
C PHE A 354 33.04 -7.13 17.33
N GLY A 355 33.83 -8.18 17.42
CA GLY A 355 34.16 -8.87 18.68
C GLY A 355 33.94 -10.37 18.60
N HIS A 356 32.84 -10.80 17.97
CA HIS A 356 32.57 -12.22 17.76
C HIS A 356 33.37 -12.78 16.58
N TRP A 357 33.12 -12.30 15.34
CA TRP A 357 33.88 -12.73 14.16
C TRP A 357 35.29 -12.17 14.13
N TRP A 358 35.43 -10.86 14.39
CA TRP A 358 36.70 -10.17 14.53
C TRP A 358 36.90 -9.73 15.98
N HIS A 359 37.71 -10.48 16.72
CA HIS A 359 37.86 -10.31 18.17
C HIS A 359 38.26 -8.90 18.60
N GLU A 360 39.14 -8.27 17.84
CA GLU A 360 39.69 -6.95 18.11
C GLU A 360 38.79 -5.81 17.61
N GLY A 361 37.65 -6.13 16.98
CA GLY A 361 36.74 -5.15 16.41
C GLY A 361 36.29 -4.03 17.36
N PRO A 362 35.86 -4.29 18.61
CA PRO A 362 35.51 -3.23 19.56
C PRO A 362 36.69 -2.32 19.88
N MET A 363 37.91 -2.89 19.92
CA MET A 363 39.14 -2.13 20.14
C MET A 363 39.49 -1.28 18.91
N TRP A 364 39.27 -1.80 17.71
CA TRP A 364 39.43 -1.04 16.47
C TRP A 364 38.45 0.14 16.41
N ILE A 365 37.17 -0.04 16.78
CA ILE A 365 36.19 1.05 16.87
C ILE A 365 36.66 2.11 17.88
N GLU A 366 37.15 1.68 19.05
CA GLU A 366 37.70 2.59 20.05
C GLU A 366 38.87 3.41 19.48
N PHE A 367 39.83 2.77 18.83
CA PHE A 367 40.94 3.47 18.20
C PHE A 367 40.47 4.39 17.08
N LEU A 368 39.53 3.97 16.25
CA LEU A 368 39.00 4.80 15.18
C LEU A 368 38.40 6.10 15.73
N CYS A 369 37.56 6.01 16.76
CA CYS A 369 36.96 7.18 17.41
C CYS A 369 38.03 8.12 17.98
N ARG A 370 39.03 7.57 18.70
CA ARG A 370 40.14 8.36 19.27
C ARG A 370 40.95 9.07 18.19
N LYS A 371 41.27 8.37 17.11
CA LYS A 371 42.08 8.90 16.02
C LYS A 371 41.34 9.98 15.25
N ILE A 372 40.06 9.77 14.95
CA ILE A 372 39.22 10.80 14.34
C ILE A 372 39.15 12.05 15.24
N HIS A 373 39.05 11.88 16.55
CA HIS A 373 38.94 13.00 17.47
C HIS A 373 40.26 13.76 17.72
N PHE A 374 41.40 13.07 17.81
CA PHE A 374 42.68 13.68 18.23
C PHE A 374 43.73 13.84 17.12
N ASP A 375 43.72 13.00 16.09
CA ASP A 375 44.86 12.90 15.16
C ASP A 375 44.67 13.76 13.89
N GLN A 376 43.47 14.32 13.64
CA GLN A 376 43.12 15.04 12.40
C GLN A 376 41.91 15.99 12.56
N ASP A 377 41.71 16.89 11.58
CA ASP A 377 40.61 17.89 11.55
C ASP A 377 39.72 17.83 10.28
N THR A 378 39.95 16.85 9.42
CA THR A 378 39.30 16.67 8.10
C THR A 378 37.90 16.10 8.20
N ILE A 379 37.69 15.04 9.00
CA ILE A 379 36.43 14.32 9.14
C ILE A 379 35.93 14.39 10.59
N ALA A 380 34.61 14.41 10.78
CA ALA A 380 33.97 14.25 12.09
C ALA A 380 32.96 13.10 12.06
N MET A 381 32.66 12.50 13.21
CA MET A 381 31.58 11.52 13.30
C MET A 381 30.22 12.21 13.44
N ILE A 382 29.17 11.67 12.83
CA ILE A 382 27.82 12.23 12.89
C ILE A 382 26.74 11.15 12.88
N THR A 383 25.58 11.42 13.49
CA THR A 383 24.38 10.59 13.28
C THR A 383 23.58 11.06 12.06
N PRO A 384 22.79 10.17 11.42
CA PRO A 384 21.85 10.56 10.37
C PRO A 384 20.92 11.73 10.75
N LEU A 385 20.36 11.76 11.96
CA LEU A 385 19.48 12.87 12.37
C LEU A 385 20.23 14.20 12.50
N GLU A 386 21.44 14.19 13.07
CA GLU A 386 22.28 15.38 13.14
C GLU A 386 22.59 15.91 11.74
N TYR A 387 22.87 15.00 10.78
CA TYR A 387 23.13 15.39 9.40
C TYR A 387 21.89 15.96 8.70
N LEU A 388 20.71 15.37 8.90
CA LEU A 388 19.43 15.90 8.39
C LEU A 388 19.05 17.23 9.04
N ALA A 389 19.46 17.47 10.29
CA ALA A 389 19.27 18.75 10.95
C ALA A 389 20.18 19.85 10.38
N GLU A 390 21.43 19.54 10.02
CA GLU A 390 22.34 20.47 9.33
C GLU A 390 21.89 20.75 7.89
N TYR A 391 21.31 19.75 7.23
CA TYR A 391 20.85 19.83 5.85
C TYR A 391 19.39 19.35 5.74
N PRO A 392 18.40 20.22 5.90
CA PRO A 392 16.99 19.83 5.83
C PRO A 392 16.54 19.53 4.38
N ASP A 393 17.15 20.19 3.40
CA ASP A 393 16.81 20.00 1.99
C ASP A 393 17.63 18.83 1.41
N GLN A 394 16.92 17.82 0.90
CA GLN A 394 17.49 16.65 0.24
C GLN A 394 16.92 16.50 -1.16
N GLN A 395 17.70 15.94 -2.08
CA GLN A 395 17.22 15.63 -3.41
C GLN A 395 16.10 14.58 -3.32
N GLN A 396 14.95 14.89 -3.88
CA GLN A 396 13.86 13.92 -4.00
C GLN A 396 14.13 12.94 -5.15
N ALA A 397 14.00 11.65 -4.88
CA ALA A 397 14.13 10.60 -5.90
C ALA A 397 13.41 9.30 -5.52
N GLU A 398 12.95 8.58 -6.54
CA GLU A 398 12.43 7.22 -6.46
C GLU A 398 13.60 6.23 -6.43
N LEU A 399 13.69 5.44 -5.36
CA LEU A 399 14.73 4.43 -5.22
C LEU A 399 14.42 3.19 -6.05
N ALA A 400 15.46 2.57 -6.60
CA ALA A 400 15.31 1.25 -7.22
C ALA A 400 15.05 0.16 -6.17
N PHE A 401 14.38 -0.92 -6.58
CA PHE A 401 14.32 -2.14 -5.78
C PHE A 401 15.73 -2.72 -5.57
N GLY A 402 15.97 -3.25 -4.38
CA GLY A 402 17.21 -3.97 -4.08
C GLY A 402 17.31 -4.45 -2.64
N SER A 403 18.46 -5.02 -2.31
CA SER A 403 18.91 -5.35 -0.97
C SER A 403 20.43 -5.18 -0.88
N TRP A 404 21.03 -5.34 0.30
CA TRP A 404 22.49 -5.45 0.44
C TRP A 404 23.04 -6.88 0.28
N GLY A 405 22.17 -7.84 -0.08
CA GLY A 405 22.51 -9.25 -0.28
C GLY A 405 23.24 -9.53 -1.59
N ARG A 406 23.33 -10.82 -1.95
CA ARG A 406 24.02 -11.28 -3.17
C ARG A 406 23.47 -10.56 -4.41
N ALA A 407 24.38 -10.03 -5.22
CA ALA A 407 24.11 -9.20 -6.41
C ALA A 407 23.28 -7.91 -6.19
N GLY A 408 22.99 -7.51 -4.94
CA GLY A 408 22.19 -6.31 -4.64
C GLY A 408 20.67 -6.52 -4.72
N TYR A 409 20.19 -7.77 -4.76
CA TYR A 409 18.77 -8.11 -4.95
C TYR A 409 18.27 -9.13 -3.93
N GLY A 410 17.05 -9.64 -4.10
CA GLY A 410 16.41 -10.55 -3.14
C GLY A 410 16.73 -12.04 -3.29
N GLU A 411 17.71 -12.43 -4.12
CA GLU A 411 17.95 -13.84 -4.48
C GLU A 411 18.39 -14.75 -3.32
N VAL A 412 18.91 -14.17 -2.23
CA VAL A 412 19.23 -14.90 -1.00
C VAL A 412 17.95 -15.36 -0.31
N TRP A 413 16.89 -14.55 -0.34
CA TRP A 413 15.63 -14.87 0.34
C TRP A 413 14.61 -15.51 -0.57
N LEU A 414 14.74 -15.39 -1.90
CA LEU A 414 13.89 -16.08 -2.87
C LEU A 414 14.76 -16.81 -3.90
N GLY A 415 15.07 -18.06 -3.58
CA GLY A 415 15.84 -18.98 -4.42
C GLY A 415 15.40 -20.43 -4.26
N GLN A 416 16.08 -21.35 -4.97
CA GLN A 416 15.67 -22.76 -5.04
C GLN A 416 15.58 -23.48 -3.68
N THR A 417 16.37 -23.05 -2.69
CA THR A 417 16.44 -23.67 -1.36
C THR A 417 15.29 -23.24 -0.43
N ASN A 418 14.69 -22.08 -0.67
CA ASN A 418 13.76 -21.44 0.26
C ASN A 418 12.44 -20.94 -0.39
N GLU A 419 12.29 -20.98 -1.72
CA GLU A 419 11.07 -20.53 -2.42
C GLU A 419 9.77 -21.16 -1.91
N TRP A 420 9.86 -22.40 -1.39
CA TRP A 420 8.73 -23.17 -0.90
C TRP A 420 8.01 -22.50 0.30
N ILE A 421 8.68 -21.58 1.02
CA ILE A 421 8.10 -20.91 2.20
C ILE A 421 7.01 -19.90 1.80
N TYR A 422 7.17 -19.20 0.67
CA TYR A 422 6.37 -18.01 0.36
C TYR A 422 4.91 -18.32 0.12
N ARG A 423 4.58 -19.41 -0.58
CA ARG A 423 3.18 -19.86 -0.72
C ARG A 423 2.49 -20.09 0.62
N HIS A 424 3.25 -20.43 1.67
CA HIS A 424 2.71 -20.59 3.01
C HIS A 424 2.59 -19.25 3.71
N LEU A 425 3.62 -18.40 3.65
CA LEU A 425 3.61 -17.06 4.25
C LEU A 425 2.49 -16.20 3.67
N HIS A 426 2.38 -16.11 2.34
CA HIS A 426 1.34 -15.37 1.63
C HIS A 426 -0.06 -15.86 2.00
N ARG A 427 -0.26 -17.18 2.05
CA ARG A 427 -1.54 -17.74 2.51
C ARG A 427 -1.84 -17.40 3.97
N MET A 428 -0.83 -17.40 4.84
CA MET A 428 -0.99 -17.03 6.25
C MET A 428 -1.27 -15.53 6.41
N GLU A 429 -0.72 -14.67 5.57
CA GLU A 429 -1.05 -13.24 5.53
C GLU A 429 -2.54 -13.03 5.21
N GLU A 430 -3.04 -13.62 4.12
CA GLU A 430 -4.47 -13.58 3.77
C GLU A 430 -5.36 -14.10 4.90
N GLN A 431 -4.98 -15.23 5.50
CA GLN A 431 -5.73 -15.85 6.60
C GLN A 431 -5.70 -15.00 7.87
N MET A 432 -4.60 -14.31 8.15
CA MET A 432 -4.50 -13.42 9.30
C MET A 432 -5.39 -12.19 9.11
N ILE A 433 -5.43 -11.64 7.89
CA ILE A 433 -6.38 -10.59 7.52
C ILE A 433 -7.80 -11.11 7.75
N GLU A 434 -8.17 -12.25 7.17
CA GLU A 434 -9.50 -12.87 7.35
C GLU A 434 -9.89 -13.04 8.82
N LEU A 435 -8.97 -13.50 9.66
CA LEU A 435 -9.20 -13.65 11.10
C LEU A 435 -9.42 -12.30 11.79
N ALA A 436 -8.59 -11.30 11.50
CA ALA A 436 -8.70 -9.97 12.09
C ALA A 436 -10.01 -9.29 11.70
N ASP A 437 -10.40 -9.54 10.46
CA ASP A 437 -11.59 -9.05 9.81
C ASP A 437 -12.87 -9.68 10.38
N ARG A 438 -12.91 -11.00 10.48
CA ARG A 438 -14.05 -11.76 11.03
C ARG A 438 -14.30 -11.46 12.50
N TYR A 439 -13.25 -11.17 13.25
CA TYR A 439 -13.31 -11.00 14.69
C TYR A 439 -12.84 -9.59 15.10
N PRO A 440 -13.52 -8.50 14.73
CA PRO A 440 -13.02 -7.14 14.98
C PRO A 440 -12.97 -6.76 16.47
N ASP A 441 -13.90 -7.32 17.25
CA ASP A 441 -14.14 -6.96 18.65
C ASP A 441 -13.86 -8.13 19.62
N ALA A 442 -12.96 -9.06 19.24
CA ALA A 442 -12.66 -10.22 20.08
C ALA A 442 -12.09 -9.82 21.45
N THR A 443 -12.49 -10.57 22.47
CA THR A 443 -12.06 -10.43 23.86
C THR A 443 -11.61 -11.79 24.43
N GLY A 444 -11.02 -11.77 25.63
CA GLY A 444 -10.64 -12.99 26.36
C GLY A 444 -9.69 -13.91 25.60
N VAL A 445 -9.92 -15.22 25.68
CA VAL A 445 -9.10 -16.27 25.05
C VAL A 445 -9.05 -16.13 23.53
N LYS A 446 -10.14 -15.69 22.89
CA LYS A 446 -10.19 -15.51 21.44
C LYS A 446 -9.22 -14.41 20.99
N ARG A 447 -9.16 -13.28 21.70
CA ARG A 447 -8.17 -12.21 21.45
C ARG A 447 -6.74 -12.72 21.63
N LYS A 448 -6.49 -13.50 22.68
CA LYS A 448 -5.16 -14.11 22.91
C LYS A 448 -4.76 -15.04 21.76
N ALA A 449 -5.66 -15.90 21.30
CA ALA A 449 -5.41 -16.78 20.16
C ALA A 449 -5.16 -16.02 18.85
N LEU A 450 -5.90 -14.93 18.59
CA LEU A 450 -5.69 -14.07 17.43
C LEU A 450 -4.35 -13.35 17.47
N ASN A 451 -3.98 -12.81 18.65
CA ASN A 451 -2.65 -12.22 18.86
C ASN A 451 -1.56 -13.27 18.67
N GLN A 452 -1.73 -14.49 19.18
CA GLN A 452 -0.75 -15.54 18.99
C GLN A 452 -0.63 -15.96 17.52
N ALA A 453 -1.74 -16.02 16.78
CA ALA A 453 -1.70 -16.29 15.34
C ALA A 453 -0.88 -15.22 14.61
N ALA A 454 -1.07 -13.95 14.95
CA ALA A 454 -0.28 -12.87 14.39
C ALA A 454 1.23 -13.01 14.75
N ARG A 455 1.57 -13.40 15.99
CA ARG A 455 2.98 -13.69 16.38
C ARG A 455 3.59 -14.84 15.57
N GLU A 456 2.84 -15.94 15.38
CA GLU A 456 3.33 -17.08 14.58
C GLU A 456 3.57 -16.69 13.12
N LEU A 457 2.72 -15.84 12.54
CA LEU A 457 2.96 -15.29 11.20
C LEU A 457 4.25 -14.47 11.16
N MET A 458 4.43 -13.52 12.08
CA MET A 458 5.63 -12.68 12.11
C MET A 458 6.90 -13.52 12.30
N LEU A 459 6.89 -14.49 13.22
CA LEU A 459 8.03 -15.39 13.46
C LEU A 459 8.34 -16.26 12.24
N ALA A 460 7.33 -16.68 11.47
CA ALA A 460 7.53 -17.42 10.22
C ALA A 460 8.13 -16.54 9.10
N GLN A 461 7.88 -15.22 9.14
CA GLN A 461 8.35 -14.25 8.14
C GLN A 461 9.81 -13.80 8.31
N SER A 462 10.48 -14.16 9.40
CA SER A 462 11.88 -13.79 9.67
C SER A 462 12.79 -14.16 8.50
N SER A 463 13.60 -13.19 8.01
CA SER A 463 14.50 -13.39 6.86
C SER A 463 15.60 -14.41 7.17
N ASP A 464 15.95 -14.57 8.45
CA ASP A 464 16.98 -15.47 8.95
C ASP A 464 16.77 -16.90 8.46
N TRP A 465 15.52 -17.37 8.43
CA TRP A 465 15.25 -18.75 8.02
C TRP A 465 15.59 -18.98 6.55
N ALA A 466 15.25 -18.04 5.68
CA ALA A 466 15.58 -18.14 4.26
C ALA A 466 17.08 -17.95 4.02
N PHE A 467 17.72 -17.04 4.76
CA PHE A 467 19.17 -16.82 4.74
C PHE A 467 19.94 -18.08 5.14
N ILE A 468 19.60 -18.70 6.27
CA ILE A 468 20.23 -19.92 6.79
C ILE A 468 20.08 -21.09 5.80
N MET A 469 18.91 -21.19 5.13
CA MET A 469 18.68 -22.18 4.07
C MET A 469 19.54 -21.94 2.81
N ASP A 470 19.73 -20.69 2.37
CA ASP A 470 20.61 -20.35 1.23
C ASP A 470 22.09 -20.55 1.57
N ALA A 471 22.50 -20.14 2.77
CA ALA A 471 23.88 -20.28 3.27
C ALA A 471 24.29 -21.74 3.53
N GLY A 472 23.34 -22.67 3.62
CA GLY A 472 23.61 -24.09 3.87
C GLY A 472 24.08 -24.41 5.30
N THR A 473 23.86 -23.49 6.25
CA THR A 473 24.25 -23.66 7.66
C THR A 473 23.03 -24.12 8.45
N MET A 474 23.13 -25.14 9.33
CA MET A 474 22.01 -25.57 10.20
C MET A 474 20.62 -25.67 9.51
N VAL A 475 20.57 -26.12 8.25
CA VAL A 475 19.36 -26.05 7.38
C VAL A 475 18.14 -26.73 8.03
N ASP A 476 18.35 -27.87 8.68
CA ASP A 476 17.28 -28.61 9.36
C ASP A 476 16.62 -27.78 10.47
N TYR A 477 17.40 -26.96 11.18
CA TYR A 477 16.88 -26.08 12.21
C TYR A 477 16.02 -24.97 11.61
N ALA A 478 16.50 -24.26 10.58
CA ALA A 478 15.72 -23.23 9.90
C ALA A 478 14.42 -23.80 9.32
N GLN A 479 14.48 -24.93 8.62
CA GLN A 479 13.28 -25.58 8.09
C GLN A 479 12.30 -25.98 9.19
N LYS A 480 12.80 -26.52 10.30
CA LYS A 480 11.99 -26.90 11.46
C LYS A 480 11.34 -25.68 12.10
N ARG A 481 12.06 -24.56 12.26
CA ARG A 481 11.53 -23.30 12.78
C ARG A 481 10.39 -22.77 11.91
N THR A 482 10.63 -22.61 10.60
CA THR A 482 9.60 -22.15 9.66
C THR A 482 8.37 -23.07 9.67
N LYS A 483 8.56 -24.39 9.57
CA LYS A 483 7.46 -25.37 9.58
C LYS A 483 6.66 -25.33 10.89
N ASN A 484 7.33 -25.21 12.04
CA ASN A 484 6.66 -25.16 13.34
C ASN A 484 5.73 -23.94 13.45
N HIS A 485 6.20 -22.75 13.07
CA HIS A 485 5.37 -21.54 13.09
C HIS A 485 4.19 -21.64 12.11
N ILE A 486 4.41 -22.19 10.90
CA ILE A 486 3.32 -22.46 9.94
C ILE A 486 2.28 -23.43 10.53
N VAL A 487 2.71 -24.52 11.17
CA VAL A 487 1.81 -25.52 11.76
C VAL A 487 1.00 -24.93 12.92
N ARG A 488 1.65 -24.15 13.80
CA ARG A 488 0.98 -23.48 14.92
C ARG A 488 -0.04 -22.45 14.44
N PHE A 489 0.33 -21.62 13.47
CA PHE A 489 -0.60 -20.67 12.83
C PHE A 489 -1.81 -21.39 12.25
N ARG A 490 -1.60 -22.45 11.46
CA ARG A 490 -2.70 -23.19 10.82
C ARG A 490 -3.62 -23.85 11.83
N ARG A 491 -3.07 -24.35 12.93
CA ARG A 491 -3.86 -24.87 14.05
C ARG A 491 -4.69 -23.76 14.68
N LEU A 492 -4.09 -22.63 15.03
CA LEU A 492 -4.81 -21.47 15.58
C LEU A 492 -5.92 -21.00 14.64
N TYR A 493 -5.64 -20.86 13.34
CA TYR A 493 -6.64 -20.49 12.33
C TYR A 493 -7.81 -21.48 12.32
N ARG A 494 -7.54 -22.79 12.22
CA ARG A 494 -8.59 -23.82 12.21
C ARG A 494 -9.41 -23.81 13.50
N ASP A 495 -8.75 -23.76 14.65
CA ASP A 495 -9.40 -23.83 15.96
C ASP A 495 -10.24 -22.55 16.21
N LEU A 496 -9.77 -21.37 15.73
CA LEU A 496 -10.53 -20.11 15.72
C LEU A 496 -11.76 -20.17 14.80
N MET A 497 -11.63 -20.78 13.61
CA MET A 497 -12.72 -20.88 12.64
C MET A 497 -13.81 -21.87 13.09
N ARG A 498 -13.45 -22.91 13.84
CA ARG A 498 -14.37 -23.93 14.36
C ARG A 498 -14.92 -23.63 15.75
N GLY A 499 -14.33 -22.67 16.47
CA GLY A 499 -14.66 -22.40 17.86
C GLY A 499 -14.15 -23.47 18.84
N GLU A 500 -13.09 -24.21 18.48
CA GLU A 500 -12.54 -25.35 19.22
C GLU A 500 -11.20 -25.01 19.90
N LEU A 501 -11.08 -23.80 20.47
CA LEU A 501 -9.83 -23.34 21.08
C LEU A 501 -9.45 -24.16 22.31
N GLN A 502 -8.21 -24.68 22.33
CA GLN A 502 -7.63 -25.35 23.48
C GLN A 502 -6.76 -24.37 24.29
N GLU A 503 -7.28 -23.93 25.44
CA GLU A 503 -6.60 -22.93 26.29
C GLU A 503 -5.23 -23.37 26.80
N GLU A 504 -5.08 -24.63 27.20
CA GLU A 504 -3.83 -25.15 27.75
C GLU A 504 -2.71 -25.11 26.71
N TRP A 505 -3.01 -25.62 25.51
CA TRP A 505 -2.07 -25.55 24.38
C TRP A 505 -1.77 -24.09 23.96
N LEU A 506 -2.76 -23.19 23.98
CA LEU A 506 -2.53 -21.78 23.69
C LEU A 506 -1.54 -21.16 24.69
N ARG A 507 -1.69 -21.44 25.99
CA ARG A 507 -0.78 -20.94 27.03
C ARG A 507 0.65 -21.44 26.83
N GLU A 508 0.82 -22.70 26.44
CA GLU A 508 2.15 -23.25 26.11
C GLU A 508 2.80 -22.52 24.92
N VAL A 509 2.02 -22.24 23.87
CA VAL A 509 2.50 -21.49 22.70
C VAL A 509 2.81 -20.04 23.07
N GLU A 510 1.93 -19.35 23.82
CA GLU A 510 2.16 -17.98 24.30
C GLU A 510 3.41 -17.87 25.18
N ALA A 511 3.73 -18.91 25.98
CA ALA A 511 4.91 -18.92 26.82
C ALA A 511 6.21 -19.02 25.99
N ARG A 512 6.21 -19.78 24.89
CA ARG A 512 7.38 -19.97 24.03
C ARG A 512 7.53 -18.86 22.99
N ASP A 513 6.47 -18.53 22.27
CA ASP A 513 6.50 -17.71 21.06
C ASP A 513 6.06 -16.27 21.38
N CYS A 514 6.85 -15.57 22.21
CA CYS A 514 6.48 -14.34 22.93
C CYS A 514 7.22 -13.05 22.50
N VAL A 515 7.62 -12.94 21.22
CA VAL A 515 8.45 -11.84 20.68
C VAL A 515 7.83 -10.44 20.76
N SER A 516 6.48 -10.35 20.69
CA SER A 516 5.72 -9.09 20.72
C SER A 516 4.56 -9.22 21.71
N PRO A 517 4.79 -9.00 23.02
CA PRO A 517 3.77 -9.23 24.04
C PRO A 517 2.52 -8.35 23.82
N ASP A 518 2.71 -7.09 23.42
CA ASP A 518 1.66 -6.09 23.25
C ASP A 518 1.05 -6.04 21.83
N LEU A 519 1.35 -7.04 20.98
CA LEU A 519 0.78 -7.14 19.64
C LEU A 519 -0.75 -7.14 19.70
N ASP A 520 -1.38 -6.32 18.85
CA ASP A 520 -2.82 -6.36 18.62
C ASP A 520 -3.10 -6.82 17.19
N TYR A 521 -3.71 -8.00 17.06
CA TYR A 521 -4.07 -8.61 15.78
C TYR A 521 -4.94 -7.70 14.89
N ARG A 522 -5.64 -6.71 15.48
CA ARG A 522 -6.50 -5.78 14.74
C ARG A 522 -5.73 -4.92 13.74
N ILE A 523 -4.41 -4.82 13.86
CA ILE A 523 -3.56 -4.19 12.84
C ILE A 523 -3.66 -4.88 11.48
N TYR A 524 -4.04 -6.17 11.46
CA TYR A 524 -4.26 -6.94 10.24
C TYR A 524 -5.64 -6.73 9.63
N ARG A 525 -6.52 -5.92 10.24
CA ARG A 525 -7.82 -5.63 9.65
C ARG A 525 -7.61 -4.98 8.29
N SER A 526 -8.35 -5.43 7.30
CA SER A 526 -8.33 -4.77 6.01
C SER A 526 -8.84 -3.34 6.21
N LYS A 527 -8.28 -2.39 5.45
CA LYS A 527 -8.84 -1.02 5.34
C LYS A 527 -10.25 -1.07 4.73
N LEU A 528 -10.64 -2.23 4.20
CA LEU A 528 -11.97 -2.55 3.74
C LEU A 528 -12.79 -3.00 4.95
N PRO A 529 -13.97 -2.40 5.24
CA PRO A 529 -14.84 -2.94 6.25
C PRO A 529 -15.21 -4.36 5.85
N VAL A 530 -14.92 -5.30 6.74
CA VAL A 530 -15.67 -6.56 6.77
C VAL A 530 -17.10 -6.18 7.00
N VAL A 531 -17.91 -6.63 6.07
CA VAL A 531 -19.35 -6.53 6.19
C VAL A 531 -19.71 -7.25 7.49
N LYS A 532 -20.06 -6.49 8.54
CA LYS A 532 -20.58 -7.07 9.77
C LYS A 532 -21.85 -7.81 9.39
N GLU A 533 -22.01 -9.08 9.76
CA GLU A 533 -23.31 -9.77 9.69
C GLU A 533 -24.41 -8.93 10.38
N SER A 534 -24.05 -8.12 11.39
CA SER A 534 -24.98 -7.23 12.08
C SER A 534 -25.30 -5.91 11.36
N SER A 535 -24.54 -5.48 10.35
CA SER A 535 -24.86 -4.29 9.54
C SER A 535 -25.71 -4.60 8.30
N LEU A 536 -26.01 -5.89 8.09
CA LEU A 536 -26.71 -6.43 6.93
C LEU A 536 -28.15 -6.86 7.23
N ALA A 537 -28.59 -6.75 8.48
CA ALA A 537 -29.94 -7.14 8.85
C ALA A 537 -30.95 -6.11 8.32
N PHE A 538 -31.55 -6.40 7.16
CA PHE A 538 -32.79 -5.77 6.74
C PHE A 538 -33.85 -6.03 7.82
N LYS A 539 -34.61 -5.00 8.20
CA LYS A 539 -35.71 -5.15 9.18
C LYS A 539 -36.89 -5.96 8.61
N VAL A 540 -36.91 -6.21 7.29
CA VAL A 540 -37.96 -6.89 6.52
C VAL A 540 -37.29 -7.66 5.39
N GLU A 541 -37.71 -8.90 5.10
CA GLU A 541 -37.13 -9.66 3.97
C GLU A 541 -37.27 -8.89 2.65
N PRO A 542 -36.19 -8.77 1.85
CA PRO A 542 -36.22 -8.05 0.60
C PRO A 542 -37.04 -8.79 -0.46
N ARG A 543 -37.68 -8.03 -1.35
CA ARG A 543 -38.49 -8.58 -2.45
C ARG A 543 -37.66 -9.43 -3.42
N GLN A 544 -36.44 -8.98 -3.69
CA GLN A 544 -35.47 -9.54 -4.61
C GLN A 544 -34.09 -8.98 -4.23
N ARG A 545 -33.03 -9.69 -4.56
CA ARG A 545 -31.64 -9.28 -4.37
C ARG A 545 -30.93 -9.18 -5.72
N VAL A 546 -30.43 -8.00 -6.03
CA VAL A 546 -29.85 -7.66 -7.34
C VAL A 546 -28.40 -7.24 -7.20
N LEU A 547 -27.52 -7.86 -7.99
CA LEU A 547 -26.13 -7.47 -8.12
C LEU A 547 -25.97 -6.55 -9.34
N ILE A 548 -25.77 -5.27 -9.10
CA ILE A 548 -25.45 -4.30 -10.16
C ILE A 548 -23.93 -4.20 -10.31
N LEU A 549 -23.46 -4.32 -11.56
CA LEU A 549 -22.07 -4.07 -11.92
C LEU A 549 -21.98 -2.78 -12.73
N ALA A 550 -21.17 -1.82 -12.28
CA ALA A 550 -20.95 -0.55 -12.97
C ALA A 550 -19.56 0.00 -12.66
N TRP A 551 -18.83 0.48 -13.66
CA TRP A 551 -17.49 1.01 -13.45
C TRP A 551 -17.49 2.45 -12.93
N GLU A 552 -18.54 3.24 -13.17
CA GLU A 552 -18.74 4.55 -12.55
C GLU A 552 -19.92 4.51 -11.56
N PHE A 553 -19.70 5.05 -10.38
CA PHE A 553 -20.71 5.30 -9.36
C PHE A 553 -20.21 6.44 -8.45
N PRO A 554 -21.07 7.34 -7.94
CA PRO A 554 -20.62 8.46 -7.11
C PRO A 554 -19.70 8.02 -5.96
N PRO A 555 -18.57 8.71 -5.75
CA PRO A 555 -18.20 10.04 -6.29
C PRO A 555 -17.57 10.02 -7.69
N MET A 556 -17.29 8.86 -8.30
CA MET A 556 -16.69 8.81 -9.63
C MET A 556 -17.75 9.14 -10.69
N ILE A 557 -17.61 10.32 -11.32
CA ILE A 557 -18.55 10.82 -12.32
C ILE A 557 -17.75 11.21 -13.58
N VAL A 558 -17.74 10.35 -14.59
CA VAL A 558 -17.15 10.63 -15.92
C VAL A 558 -18.23 10.97 -16.94
N GLY A 559 -19.41 10.35 -16.82
CA GLY A 559 -20.57 10.62 -17.68
C GLY A 559 -21.92 10.39 -17.00
N GLY A 560 -22.97 10.36 -17.83
CA GLY A 560 -24.34 10.14 -17.36
C GLY A 560 -24.61 8.75 -16.79
N LEU A 561 -23.73 7.77 -17.04
CA LEU A 561 -23.84 6.41 -16.51
C LEU A 561 -23.81 6.41 -14.99
N SER A 562 -22.84 7.11 -14.38
CA SER A 562 -22.72 7.20 -12.91
C SER A 562 -24.02 7.66 -12.25
N ARG A 563 -24.62 8.72 -12.81
CA ARG A 563 -25.90 9.27 -12.33
C ARG A 563 -27.06 8.30 -12.52
N HIS A 564 -27.15 7.68 -13.70
CA HIS A 564 -28.18 6.69 -13.97
C HIS A 564 -28.14 5.52 -12.96
N VAL A 565 -26.96 4.94 -12.73
CA VAL A 565 -26.81 3.81 -11.80
C VAL A 565 -27.13 4.23 -10.37
N PHE A 566 -26.69 5.42 -9.95
CA PHE A 566 -27.00 5.98 -8.64
C PHE A 566 -28.51 6.12 -8.42
N ASP A 567 -29.21 6.83 -9.29
CA ASP A 567 -30.64 7.08 -9.11
C ASP A 567 -31.48 5.82 -9.28
N LEU A 568 -31.15 4.97 -10.26
CA LEU A 568 -31.82 3.68 -10.46
C LEU A 568 -31.68 2.78 -9.23
N SER A 569 -30.45 2.59 -8.74
CA SER A 569 -30.19 1.70 -7.58
C SER A 569 -30.93 2.17 -6.33
N ARG A 570 -30.98 3.48 -6.08
CA ARG A 570 -31.76 4.08 -5.00
C ARG A 570 -33.25 3.84 -5.15
N LYS A 571 -33.82 4.04 -6.34
CA LYS A 571 -35.26 3.77 -6.57
C LYS A 571 -35.62 2.31 -6.44
N LEU A 572 -34.75 1.40 -6.88
CA LEU A 572 -34.93 -0.03 -6.65
C LEU A 572 -34.91 -0.35 -5.14
N ALA A 573 -34.01 0.27 -4.37
CA ALA A 573 -33.99 0.14 -2.91
C ALA A 573 -35.27 0.67 -2.23
N GLU A 574 -35.81 1.80 -2.69
CA GLU A 574 -37.12 2.33 -2.25
C GLU A 574 -38.27 1.35 -2.54
N GLN A 575 -38.17 0.55 -3.61
CA GLN A 575 -39.11 -0.52 -3.97
C GLN A 575 -38.86 -1.85 -3.22
N GLN A 576 -38.07 -1.83 -2.13
CA GLN A 576 -37.72 -2.99 -1.31
C GLN A 576 -36.91 -4.07 -2.05
N ILE A 577 -36.22 -3.70 -3.13
CA ILE A 577 -35.20 -4.55 -3.76
C ILE A 577 -33.88 -4.31 -3.04
N GLU A 578 -33.23 -5.38 -2.63
CA GLU A 578 -31.90 -5.30 -2.04
C GLU A 578 -30.87 -5.16 -3.15
N VAL A 579 -30.23 -3.99 -3.23
CA VAL A 579 -29.32 -3.66 -4.32
C VAL A 579 -27.88 -3.61 -3.82
N HIS A 580 -27.03 -4.44 -4.42
CA HIS A 580 -25.58 -4.37 -4.26
C HIS A 580 -24.93 -3.84 -5.53
N VAL A 581 -24.29 -2.69 -5.46
CA VAL A 581 -23.50 -2.10 -6.56
C VAL A 581 -22.03 -2.43 -6.35
N VAL A 582 -21.44 -3.23 -7.23
CA VAL A 582 -19.98 -3.43 -7.27
C VAL A 582 -19.39 -2.48 -8.31
N THR A 583 -18.49 -1.61 -7.86
CA THR A 583 -17.90 -0.51 -8.64
C THR A 583 -16.41 -0.34 -8.37
N THR A 584 -15.74 0.56 -9.09
CA THR A 584 -14.29 0.78 -8.95
C THR A 584 -13.94 1.56 -7.68
N HIS A 585 -12.72 1.35 -7.18
CA HIS A 585 -12.14 2.13 -6.08
C HIS A 585 -12.07 3.62 -6.39
N VAL A 586 -12.27 4.45 -5.36
CA VAL A 586 -12.04 5.90 -5.39
C VAL A 586 -11.31 6.32 -4.13
N ASP A 587 -10.22 7.07 -4.27
CA ASP A 587 -9.44 7.57 -3.14
C ASP A 587 -10.28 8.42 -2.19
N GLY A 588 -10.10 8.20 -0.89
CA GLY A 588 -10.83 8.90 0.16
C GLY A 588 -12.25 8.37 0.44
N TYR A 589 -12.71 7.34 -0.27
CA TYR A 589 -14.03 6.74 -0.06
C TYR A 589 -13.92 5.30 0.48
N PRO A 590 -14.86 4.86 1.33
CA PRO A 590 -14.84 3.51 1.88
C PRO A 590 -15.10 2.47 0.78
N SER A 591 -14.47 1.30 0.92
CA SER A 591 -14.71 0.18 0.01
C SER A 591 -16.06 -0.50 0.17
N TYR A 592 -16.72 -0.26 1.29
CA TYR A 592 -18.10 -0.64 1.50
C TYR A 592 -18.84 0.46 2.26
N GLU A 593 -20.02 0.83 1.77
CA GLU A 593 -20.96 1.68 2.48
C GLU A 593 -22.41 1.34 2.11
N VAL A 594 -23.35 1.79 2.95
CA VAL A 594 -24.76 1.82 2.58
C VAL A 594 -25.12 3.26 2.25
N ASN A 595 -25.34 3.54 0.96
CA ASN A 595 -25.68 4.86 0.46
C ASN A 595 -27.17 4.89 0.10
N GLN A 596 -27.98 5.59 0.90
CA GLN A 596 -29.44 5.74 0.68
C GLN A 596 -30.17 4.40 0.43
N GLY A 597 -29.80 3.35 1.19
CA GLY A 597 -30.40 2.01 1.07
C GLY A 597 -29.70 1.09 0.06
N VAL A 598 -28.69 1.57 -0.65
CA VAL A 598 -27.90 0.78 -1.63
C VAL A 598 -26.60 0.33 -1.00
N HIS A 599 -26.27 -0.96 -1.13
CA HIS A 599 -24.99 -1.52 -0.70
C HIS A 599 -23.93 -1.25 -1.78
N VAL A 600 -22.98 -0.36 -1.51
CA VAL A 600 -21.96 0.03 -2.48
C VAL A 600 -20.64 -0.63 -2.12
N HIS A 601 -20.08 -1.40 -3.05
CA HIS A 601 -18.84 -2.16 -2.89
C HIS A 601 -17.80 -1.65 -3.90
N ARG A 602 -16.73 -1.02 -3.43
CA ARG A 602 -15.66 -0.47 -4.29
C ARG A 602 -14.45 -1.41 -4.31
N VAL A 603 -14.06 -1.87 -5.49
CA VAL A 603 -12.95 -2.82 -5.70
C VAL A 603 -11.73 -2.12 -6.28
N ALA A 604 -10.55 -2.38 -5.71
CA ALA A 604 -9.28 -1.90 -6.24
C ALA A 604 -8.72 -2.86 -7.29
N THR A 605 -8.09 -2.31 -8.33
CA THR A 605 -7.33 -3.08 -9.31
C THR A 605 -6.01 -3.54 -8.70
N TYR A 606 -5.48 -4.68 -9.14
CA TYR A 606 -4.29 -5.31 -8.57
C TYR A 606 -2.98 -4.51 -8.75
N GLN A 607 -2.98 -3.45 -9.57
CA GLN A 607 -1.84 -2.55 -9.81
C GLN A 607 -2.31 -1.09 -9.93
N THR A 608 -1.49 -0.15 -9.45
CA THR A 608 -1.77 1.30 -9.38
C THR A 608 -0.98 2.16 -10.38
N GLN A 609 -0.08 1.59 -11.19
CA GLN A 609 0.70 2.32 -12.20
C GLN A 609 -0.05 2.45 -13.55
N SER A 610 0.37 3.38 -14.42
CA SER A 610 -0.34 3.73 -15.67
C SER A 610 -0.48 2.55 -16.65
N VAL A 611 -1.54 1.77 -16.47
CA VAL A 611 -1.94 0.68 -17.37
C VAL A 611 -2.61 1.25 -18.62
N GLN A 612 -2.42 0.58 -19.76
CA GLN A 612 -3.22 0.88 -20.94
C GLN A 612 -4.70 0.64 -20.62
N PHE A 613 -5.62 1.46 -21.15
CA PHE A 613 -7.04 1.43 -20.78
C PHE A 613 -7.67 0.03 -20.82
N MET A 614 -7.35 -0.79 -21.84
CA MET A 614 -7.88 -2.16 -21.95
C MET A 614 -7.33 -3.13 -20.89
N GLU A 615 -6.09 -2.93 -20.42
CA GLU A 615 -5.51 -3.72 -19.34
C GLU A 615 -6.19 -3.36 -18.01
N TRP A 616 -6.43 -2.07 -17.78
CA TRP A 616 -7.21 -1.61 -16.64
C TRP A 616 -8.62 -2.20 -16.63
N VAL A 617 -9.32 -2.20 -17.77
CA VAL A 617 -10.65 -2.85 -17.90
C VAL A 617 -10.56 -4.34 -17.54
N PHE A 618 -9.54 -5.06 -18.04
CA PHE A 618 -9.35 -6.48 -17.71
C PHE A 618 -9.14 -6.71 -16.20
N GLN A 619 -8.27 -5.91 -15.57
CA GLN A 619 -8.01 -6.00 -14.13
C GLN A 619 -9.25 -5.67 -13.29
N LEU A 620 -10.02 -4.65 -13.68
CA LEU A 620 -11.26 -4.29 -13.02
C LEU A 620 -12.24 -5.47 -13.05
N ASN A 621 -12.41 -6.13 -14.19
CA ASN A 621 -13.28 -7.30 -14.30
C ASN A 621 -12.80 -8.46 -13.41
N LEU A 622 -11.48 -8.69 -13.31
CA LEU A 622 -10.94 -9.73 -12.42
C LEU A 622 -11.22 -9.42 -10.95
N ALA A 623 -11.03 -8.16 -10.53
CA ALA A 623 -11.30 -7.71 -9.18
C ALA A 623 -12.80 -7.80 -8.85
N MET A 624 -13.67 -7.32 -9.74
CA MET A 624 -15.14 -7.43 -9.60
C MET A 624 -15.59 -8.88 -9.53
N THR A 625 -15.07 -9.76 -10.39
CA THR A 625 -15.43 -11.20 -10.40
C THR A 625 -15.06 -11.89 -9.10
N THR A 626 -13.85 -11.61 -8.59
CA THR A 626 -13.35 -12.18 -7.34
C THR A 626 -14.19 -11.70 -6.17
N TYR A 627 -14.34 -10.38 -6.03
CA TYR A 627 -15.11 -9.78 -4.93
C TYR A 627 -16.58 -10.22 -4.95
N ALA A 628 -17.25 -10.15 -6.10
CA ALA A 628 -18.64 -10.56 -6.23
C ALA A 628 -18.83 -12.07 -6.01
N THR A 629 -17.87 -12.90 -6.39
CA THR A 629 -17.89 -14.34 -6.05
C THR A 629 -17.96 -14.52 -4.54
N ASP A 630 -17.12 -13.80 -3.81
CA ASP A 630 -17.07 -13.93 -2.36
C ASP A 630 -18.32 -13.31 -1.73
N LEU A 631 -18.80 -12.18 -2.24
CA LEU A 631 -20.06 -11.57 -1.81
C LEU A 631 -21.23 -12.56 -1.94
N ILE A 632 -21.43 -13.19 -3.11
CA ILE A 632 -22.52 -14.16 -3.34
C ILE A 632 -22.39 -15.37 -2.40
N LYS A 633 -21.17 -15.89 -2.20
CA LYS A 633 -20.94 -17.05 -1.33
C LYS A 633 -21.23 -16.79 0.14
N HIS A 634 -20.89 -15.59 0.62
CA HIS A 634 -21.00 -15.26 2.04
C HIS A 634 -22.35 -14.61 2.40
N TYR A 635 -22.95 -13.85 1.47
CA TYR A 635 -24.16 -13.08 1.73
C TYR A 635 -25.46 -13.84 1.40
N GLY A 636 -25.37 -14.89 0.61
CA GLY A 636 -26.52 -15.67 0.16
C GLY A 636 -26.89 -15.37 -1.29
N PRO A 637 -27.87 -16.11 -1.83
CA PRO A 637 -28.17 -16.10 -3.26
C PRO A 637 -28.62 -14.71 -3.71
N PHE A 638 -28.11 -14.30 -4.86
CA PHE A 638 -28.64 -13.17 -5.61
C PHE A 638 -29.64 -13.73 -6.63
N ASP A 639 -30.65 -12.95 -7.00
CA ASP A 639 -31.67 -13.39 -7.97
C ASP A 639 -31.25 -13.10 -9.40
N LEU A 640 -30.49 -12.01 -9.64
CA LEU A 640 -29.99 -11.62 -10.96
C LEU A 640 -28.78 -10.69 -10.88
N ILE A 641 -28.10 -10.58 -12.02
CA ILE A 641 -27.00 -9.62 -12.27
C ILE A 641 -27.51 -8.57 -13.26
N HIS A 642 -27.27 -7.29 -12.99
CA HIS A 642 -27.52 -6.19 -13.93
C HIS A 642 -26.20 -5.46 -14.25
N ALA A 643 -25.70 -5.65 -15.47
CA ALA A 643 -24.46 -5.04 -15.94
C ALA A 643 -24.74 -3.75 -16.73
N HIS A 644 -24.01 -2.68 -16.43
CA HIS A 644 -24.07 -1.43 -17.19
C HIS A 644 -22.83 -1.28 -18.08
N ASP A 645 -23.04 -1.39 -19.40
CA ASP A 645 -22.05 -1.33 -20.48
C ASP A 645 -20.95 -2.42 -20.48
N TRP A 646 -20.22 -2.49 -21.60
CA TRP A 646 -19.23 -3.53 -21.91
C TRP A 646 -18.03 -3.56 -20.94
N ILE A 647 -17.73 -2.46 -20.25
CA ILE A 647 -16.57 -2.34 -19.35
C ILE A 647 -16.64 -3.34 -18.21
N VAL A 648 -17.83 -3.73 -17.76
CA VAL A 648 -18.03 -4.75 -16.70
C VAL A 648 -18.53 -6.09 -17.25
N GLY A 649 -18.56 -6.23 -18.57
CA GLY A 649 -19.22 -7.35 -19.25
C GLY A 649 -18.57 -8.70 -19.00
N GLN A 650 -17.24 -8.76 -18.86
CA GLN A 650 -16.53 -10.01 -18.59
C GLN A 650 -16.81 -10.52 -17.17
N ALA A 651 -16.87 -9.64 -16.17
CA ALA A 651 -17.25 -9.99 -14.82
C ALA A 651 -18.71 -10.47 -14.76
N ALA A 652 -19.61 -9.77 -15.46
CA ALA A 652 -21.01 -10.16 -15.56
C ALA A 652 -21.18 -11.56 -16.17
N LYS A 653 -20.50 -11.83 -17.28
CA LYS A 653 -20.47 -13.15 -17.95
C LYS A 653 -19.92 -14.23 -17.02
N ALA A 654 -18.78 -13.99 -16.37
CA ALA A 654 -18.16 -14.96 -15.48
C ALA A 654 -19.07 -15.32 -14.29
N LEU A 655 -19.69 -14.32 -13.66
CA LEU A 655 -20.60 -14.52 -12.52
C LEU A 655 -21.89 -15.22 -12.93
N LYS A 656 -22.49 -14.83 -14.08
CA LYS A 656 -23.64 -15.50 -14.68
C LYS A 656 -23.38 -17.01 -14.81
N HIS A 657 -22.31 -17.40 -15.51
CA HIS A 657 -22.01 -18.81 -15.76
C HIS A 657 -21.61 -19.57 -14.49
N LYS A 658 -20.93 -18.91 -13.54
CA LYS A 658 -20.50 -19.54 -12.29
C LYS A 658 -21.64 -19.82 -11.33
N PHE A 659 -22.57 -18.89 -11.18
CA PHE A 659 -23.66 -18.97 -10.22
C PHE A 659 -25.02 -19.28 -10.86
N GLN A 660 -25.05 -19.48 -12.18
CA GLN A 660 -26.28 -19.74 -12.95
C GLN A 660 -27.35 -18.66 -12.74
N LEU A 661 -26.90 -17.40 -12.60
CA LEU A 661 -27.77 -16.26 -12.38
C LEU A 661 -28.20 -15.66 -13.72
N PRO A 662 -29.46 -15.23 -13.87
CA PRO A 662 -29.87 -14.43 -15.00
C PRO A 662 -29.07 -13.12 -15.09
N LEU A 663 -28.72 -12.71 -16.32
CA LEU A 663 -27.98 -11.49 -16.61
C LEU A 663 -28.86 -10.52 -17.39
N ILE A 664 -28.94 -9.27 -16.95
CA ILE A 664 -29.51 -8.15 -17.71
C ILE A 664 -28.37 -7.20 -18.06
N ALA A 665 -28.37 -6.66 -19.28
CA ALA A 665 -27.39 -5.67 -19.69
C ALA A 665 -28.09 -4.37 -20.11
N THR A 666 -27.67 -3.24 -19.55
CA THR A 666 -28.04 -1.93 -20.09
C THR A 666 -26.91 -1.43 -20.99
N ILE A 667 -27.24 -1.09 -22.25
CA ILE A 667 -26.32 -0.44 -23.19
C ILE A 667 -26.69 1.03 -23.30
N HIS A 668 -25.81 1.90 -22.79
CA HIS A 668 -26.05 3.35 -22.76
C HIS A 668 -25.67 4.05 -24.06
N ALA A 669 -24.72 3.48 -24.80
CA ALA A 669 -24.29 3.92 -26.12
C ALA A 669 -23.54 2.76 -26.81
N THR A 670 -23.36 2.84 -28.12
CA THR A 670 -22.42 1.94 -28.83
C THR A 670 -21.16 2.68 -29.25
N GLU A 671 -20.04 1.96 -29.31
CA GLU A 671 -18.79 2.49 -29.83
C GLU A 671 -18.90 2.90 -31.30
N HIS A 672 -19.67 2.14 -32.08
CA HIS A 672 -19.98 2.46 -33.47
C HIS A 672 -20.72 3.81 -33.57
N GLY A 673 -21.74 4.02 -32.75
CA GLY A 673 -22.51 5.26 -32.75
C GLY A 673 -21.68 6.47 -32.35
N ARG A 674 -20.89 6.35 -31.27
CA ARG A 674 -20.00 7.43 -30.77
C ARG A 674 -19.00 7.94 -31.82
N ASN A 675 -18.52 7.05 -32.68
CA ASN A 675 -17.49 7.36 -33.67
C ASN A 675 -18.02 7.45 -35.11
N HIS A 676 -19.35 7.35 -35.31
CA HIS A 676 -19.99 7.28 -36.63
C HIS A 676 -19.43 6.17 -37.54
N GLY A 677 -19.06 5.04 -36.94
CA GLY A 677 -18.39 3.93 -37.60
C GLY A 677 -17.32 3.31 -36.70
N LEU A 678 -16.68 2.25 -37.20
CA LEU A 678 -15.52 1.63 -36.58
C LEU A 678 -14.33 1.86 -37.50
N HIS A 679 -13.33 2.57 -37.01
CA HIS A 679 -12.19 3.03 -37.79
C HIS A 679 -10.85 2.52 -37.25
N THR A 680 -10.82 2.02 -36.01
CA THR A 680 -9.60 1.56 -35.34
C THR A 680 -9.75 0.13 -34.78
N PRO A 681 -8.64 -0.62 -34.61
CA PRO A 681 -8.68 -1.94 -33.99
C PRO A 681 -9.28 -1.94 -32.58
N LEU A 682 -9.05 -0.87 -31.80
CA LEU A 682 -9.63 -0.71 -30.48
C LEU A 682 -11.15 -0.59 -30.55
N GLN A 683 -11.67 0.24 -31.45
CA GLN A 683 -13.11 0.39 -31.68
C GLN A 683 -13.76 -0.95 -32.08
N HIS A 684 -13.14 -1.71 -32.98
CA HIS A 684 -13.62 -3.05 -33.33
C HIS A 684 -13.64 -4.01 -32.13
N ARG A 685 -12.62 -3.94 -31.27
CA ARG A 685 -12.56 -4.76 -30.04
C ARG A 685 -13.65 -4.38 -29.04
N ILE A 686 -13.88 -3.08 -28.82
CA ILE A 686 -14.95 -2.60 -27.94
C ILE A 686 -16.30 -3.05 -28.47
N HIS A 687 -16.54 -2.86 -29.78
CA HIS A 687 -17.77 -3.30 -30.44
C HIS A 687 -18.04 -4.81 -30.27
N ALA A 688 -16.99 -5.65 -30.34
CA ALA A 688 -17.11 -7.08 -30.08
C ALA A 688 -17.48 -7.39 -28.62
N LEU A 689 -16.97 -6.62 -27.65
CA LEU A 689 -17.31 -6.76 -26.22
C LEU A 689 -18.74 -6.29 -25.92
N GLU A 690 -19.21 -5.23 -26.57
CA GLU A 690 -20.62 -4.79 -26.52
C GLU A 690 -21.55 -5.88 -27.06
N TRP A 691 -21.20 -6.45 -28.21
CA TRP A 691 -21.93 -7.59 -28.79
C TRP A 691 -21.94 -8.79 -27.84
N GLU A 692 -20.79 -9.16 -27.27
CA GLU A 692 -20.70 -10.31 -26.37
C GLU A 692 -21.56 -10.12 -25.11
N LEU A 693 -21.52 -8.95 -24.49
CA LEU A 693 -22.36 -8.65 -23.32
C LEU A 693 -23.85 -8.78 -23.67
N THR A 694 -24.29 -8.22 -24.80
CA THR A 694 -25.69 -8.29 -25.23
C THR A 694 -26.10 -9.71 -25.66
N TYR A 695 -25.17 -10.50 -26.19
CA TYR A 695 -25.38 -11.92 -26.47
C TYR A 695 -25.60 -12.71 -25.18
N GLU A 696 -24.74 -12.50 -24.17
CA GLU A 696 -24.81 -13.17 -22.87
C GLU A 696 -26.01 -12.75 -22.02
N ALA A 697 -26.51 -11.54 -22.16
CA ALA A 697 -27.67 -11.10 -21.39
C ALA A 697 -28.94 -11.89 -21.76
N TRP A 698 -29.86 -12.08 -20.81
CA TRP A 698 -31.20 -12.59 -21.05
C TRP A 698 -32.11 -11.50 -21.63
N ARG A 699 -32.00 -10.27 -21.11
CA ARG A 699 -32.63 -9.07 -21.66
C ARG A 699 -31.60 -7.95 -21.79
N VAL A 700 -31.79 -7.13 -22.81
CA VAL A 700 -30.99 -5.93 -23.05
C VAL A 700 -31.89 -4.72 -22.88
N ILE A 701 -31.49 -3.79 -22.02
CA ILE A 701 -32.16 -2.51 -21.84
C ILE A 701 -31.38 -1.46 -22.64
N VAL A 702 -32.11 -0.62 -23.37
CA VAL A 702 -31.56 0.55 -24.08
C VAL A 702 -32.37 1.79 -23.76
N CYS A 703 -31.74 2.95 -23.85
CA CYS A 703 -32.32 4.21 -23.38
C CYS A 703 -33.31 4.87 -24.34
N SER A 704 -33.38 4.47 -25.61
CA SER A 704 -34.24 5.10 -26.63
C SER A 704 -34.60 4.12 -27.75
N GLU A 705 -35.65 4.41 -28.51
CA GLU A 705 -36.00 3.62 -29.71
C GLU A 705 -34.91 3.73 -30.78
N TYR A 706 -34.22 4.87 -30.85
CA TYR A 706 -33.00 5.01 -31.64
C TYR A 706 -31.95 3.98 -31.26
N MET A 707 -31.61 3.88 -29.96
CA MET A 707 -30.65 2.89 -29.48
C MET A 707 -31.15 1.46 -29.69
N ARG A 708 -32.46 1.22 -29.57
CA ARG A 708 -33.07 -0.07 -29.92
C ARG A 708 -32.81 -0.42 -31.39
N GLY A 709 -33.11 0.49 -32.32
CA GLY A 709 -32.79 0.30 -33.74
C GLY A 709 -31.31 0.08 -34.00
N GLU A 710 -30.44 0.79 -33.28
CA GLU A 710 -28.98 0.66 -33.38
C GLU A 710 -28.49 -0.73 -32.94
N VAL A 711 -28.85 -1.21 -31.75
CA VAL A 711 -28.40 -2.53 -31.28
C VAL A 711 -29.02 -3.69 -32.08
N LEU A 712 -30.26 -3.55 -32.56
CA LEU A 712 -30.88 -4.55 -33.44
C LEU A 712 -30.14 -4.65 -34.79
N ARG A 713 -29.75 -3.51 -35.35
CA ARG A 713 -29.01 -3.46 -36.62
C ARG A 713 -27.57 -3.92 -36.48
N LEU A 714 -26.86 -3.43 -35.46
CA LEU A 714 -25.43 -3.65 -35.28
C LEU A 714 -25.12 -5.04 -34.72
N PHE A 715 -25.90 -5.49 -33.74
CA PHE A 715 -25.64 -6.73 -33.03
C PHE A 715 -26.56 -7.88 -33.44
N HIS A 716 -27.50 -7.63 -34.36
CA HIS A 716 -28.48 -8.61 -34.85
C HIS A 716 -29.27 -9.27 -33.72
N LEU A 717 -29.59 -8.50 -32.67
CA LEU A 717 -30.33 -9.00 -31.52
C LEU A 717 -31.79 -9.31 -31.90
N PRO A 718 -32.41 -10.33 -31.28
CA PRO A 718 -33.85 -10.55 -31.39
C PRO A 718 -34.63 -9.35 -30.82
N ALA A 719 -35.67 -8.92 -31.53
CA ALA A 719 -36.45 -7.73 -31.15
C ALA A 719 -37.17 -7.88 -29.80
N ASP A 720 -37.54 -9.09 -29.42
CA ASP A 720 -38.18 -9.47 -28.15
C ASP A 720 -37.20 -9.50 -26.97
N LYS A 721 -35.89 -9.51 -27.25
CA LYS A 721 -34.83 -9.45 -26.23
C LYS A 721 -34.57 -8.03 -25.72
N VAL A 722 -34.91 -7.02 -26.51
CA VAL A 722 -34.54 -5.61 -26.26
C VAL A 722 -35.72 -4.81 -25.70
N ASP A 723 -35.57 -4.27 -24.50
CA ASP A 723 -36.51 -3.35 -23.85
C ASP A 723 -36.01 -1.90 -23.96
N THR A 724 -36.88 -0.98 -24.33
CA THR A 724 -36.59 0.46 -24.30
C THR A 724 -37.05 1.06 -22.99
N ILE A 725 -36.11 1.48 -22.14
CA ILE A 725 -36.39 2.17 -20.89
C ILE A 725 -35.61 3.49 -20.87
N PRO A 726 -36.29 4.65 -20.93
CA PRO A 726 -35.62 5.93 -20.96
C PRO A 726 -34.86 6.22 -19.65
N ASN A 727 -33.85 7.09 -19.71
CA ASN A 727 -33.22 7.57 -18.48
C ASN A 727 -34.18 8.52 -17.73
N GLY A 728 -34.09 8.50 -16.41
CA GLY A 728 -34.86 9.39 -15.54
C GLY A 728 -34.12 10.68 -15.19
N VAL A 729 -34.86 11.63 -14.62
CA VAL A 729 -34.31 12.82 -13.96
C VAL A 729 -35.08 13.11 -12.67
N GLU A 730 -34.36 13.54 -11.64
CA GLU A 730 -34.94 13.98 -10.37
C GLU A 730 -35.31 15.46 -10.43
N THR A 731 -36.61 15.78 -10.48
CA THR A 731 -37.05 17.17 -10.64
C THR A 731 -36.83 18.02 -9.40
N GLU A 732 -37.00 17.45 -8.20
CA GLU A 732 -36.78 18.18 -6.95
C GLU A 732 -35.32 18.59 -6.73
N ALA A 733 -34.37 17.74 -7.13
CA ALA A 733 -32.94 18.00 -6.98
C ALA A 733 -32.45 19.11 -7.93
N VAL A 734 -33.09 19.27 -9.09
CA VAL A 734 -32.72 20.27 -10.10
C VAL A 734 -33.33 21.65 -9.79
N VAL A 735 -34.49 21.70 -9.13
CA VAL A 735 -35.22 22.96 -8.83
C VAL A 735 -34.72 23.67 -7.55
N ARG A 736 -33.99 22.98 -6.66
CA ARG A 736 -33.47 23.53 -5.40
C ARG A 736 -32.30 24.50 -5.60
N VAL A 737 -32.62 25.75 -5.92
CA VAL A 737 -31.68 26.88 -5.79
C VAL A 737 -32.35 27.98 -4.97
N GLU A 738 -31.96 28.10 -3.71
CA GLU A 738 -32.51 29.09 -2.76
C GLU A 738 -32.13 30.53 -3.13
N GLU A 739 -30.98 30.71 -3.77
CA GLU A 739 -30.47 32.02 -4.14
C GLU A 739 -31.26 32.66 -5.30
N ASN A 740 -31.43 33.98 -5.25
CA ASN A 740 -32.19 34.74 -6.25
C ASN A 740 -31.51 34.70 -7.63
N ALA A 741 -32.29 34.51 -8.71
CA ALA A 741 -31.80 34.48 -10.08
C ALA A 741 -30.94 35.70 -10.47
N ALA A 742 -31.26 36.90 -9.98
CA ALA A 742 -30.48 38.10 -10.27
C ALA A 742 -29.06 38.08 -9.64
N ALA A 743 -28.94 37.48 -8.45
CA ALA A 743 -27.64 37.30 -7.80
C ALA A 743 -26.79 36.28 -8.56
N ILE A 744 -27.39 35.18 -9.00
CA ILE A 744 -26.73 34.16 -9.82
C ILE A 744 -26.30 34.75 -11.16
N GLN A 745 -27.20 35.48 -11.84
CA GLN A 745 -26.92 36.15 -13.11
C GLN A 745 -25.64 36.98 -13.02
N SER A 746 -25.51 37.83 -11.99
CA SER A 746 -24.36 38.74 -11.82
C SER A 746 -22.98 38.05 -11.74
N ARG A 747 -22.92 36.74 -11.47
CA ARG A 747 -21.68 35.95 -11.45
C ARG A 747 -21.24 35.54 -12.85
N TYR A 748 -22.18 35.43 -13.80
CA TYR A 748 -21.96 34.78 -15.09
C TYR A 748 -22.26 35.68 -16.29
N ALA A 749 -23.19 36.63 -16.16
CA ALA A 749 -23.65 37.50 -17.24
C ALA A 749 -24.13 38.85 -16.71
N SER A 750 -24.13 39.87 -17.56
CA SER A 750 -24.70 41.18 -17.22
C SER A 750 -26.23 41.08 -17.09
N PRO A 751 -26.90 41.98 -16.35
CA PRO A 751 -28.36 41.95 -16.18
C PRO A 751 -29.14 42.03 -17.50
N GLU A 752 -28.56 42.65 -18.53
CA GLU A 752 -29.16 42.82 -19.85
C GLU A 752 -28.92 41.61 -20.76
N GLU A 753 -27.97 40.73 -20.43
CA GLU A 753 -27.56 39.62 -21.29
C GLU A 753 -28.48 38.40 -21.15
N LYS A 754 -28.85 37.81 -22.30
CA LYS A 754 -29.62 36.57 -22.36
C LYS A 754 -28.70 35.37 -22.52
N VAL A 755 -28.68 34.50 -21.51
CA VAL A 755 -27.76 33.35 -21.47
C VAL A 755 -28.28 32.20 -22.34
N ILE A 756 -27.45 31.79 -23.30
CA ILE A 756 -27.56 30.55 -24.08
C ILE A 756 -26.61 29.54 -23.42
N LEU A 757 -27.16 28.46 -22.89
CA LEU A 757 -26.40 27.51 -22.08
C LEU A 757 -26.15 26.20 -22.81
N PHE A 758 -24.91 25.72 -22.78
CA PHE A 758 -24.54 24.35 -23.10
C PHE A 758 -23.92 23.69 -21.86
N ILE A 759 -24.37 22.47 -21.52
CA ILE A 759 -23.77 21.64 -20.46
C ILE A 759 -23.44 20.26 -21.03
N GLY A 760 -22.18 19.83 -20.92
CA GLY A 760 -21.77 18.49 -21.34
C GLY A 760 -20.28 18.36 -21.67
N ARG A 761 -19.86 17.14 -22.03
CA ARG A 761 -18.46 16.87 -22.43
C ARG A 761 -18.13 17.61 -23.73
N LEU A 762 -16.92 18.18 -23.81
CA LEU A 762 -16.44 18.94 -24.98
C LEU A 762 -15.77 18.01 -25.99
N VAL A 763 -16.60 17.24 -26.68
CA VAL A 763 -16.26 16.23 -27.69
C VAL A 763 -17.08 16.46 -28.96
N ARG A 764 -16.63 15.92 -30.10
CA ARG A 764 -17.18 16.28 -31.42
C ARG A 764 -18.64 15.93 -31.54
N GLU A 765 -19.04 14.78 -31.00
CA GLU A 765 -20.41 14.29 -31.03
C GLU A 765 -21.41 15.18 -30.28
N LYS A 766 -20.96 16.07 -29.38
CA LYS A 766 -21.85 17.02 -28.67
C LYS A 766 -22.11 18.32 -29.42
N GLY A 767 -21.45 18.54 -30.56
CA GLY A 767 -21.83 19.58 -31.50
C GLY A 767 -21.56 21.03 -31.07
N VAL A 768 -20.77 21.28 -30.02
CA VAL A 768 -20.51 22.64 -29.49
C VAL A 768 -19.96 23.60 -30.56
N HIS A 769 -19.23 23.07 -31.55
CA HIS A 769 -18.76 23.82 -32.70
C HIS A 769 -19.92 24.43 -33.52
N VAL A 770 -21.02 23.69 -33.72
CA VAL A 770 -22.22 24.17 -34.42
C VAL A 770 -22.87 25.33 -33.66
N LEU A 771 -22.91 25.26 -32.32
CA LEU A 771 -23.39 26.37 -31.48
C LEU A 771 -22.53 27.62 -31.67
N ILE A 772 -21.20 27.47 -31.60
CA ILE A 772 -20.27 28.60 -31.79
C ILE A 772 -20.39 29.17 -33.22
N GLU A 773 -20.48 28.32 -34.25
CA GLU A 773 -20.63 28.73 -35.65
C GLU A 773 -21.96 29.43 -35.94
N SER A 774 -23.04 29.07 -35.24
CA SER A 774 -24.34 29.74 -35.35
C SER A 774 -24.36 31.13 -34.69
N PHE A 775 -23.47 31.36 -33.73
CA PHE A 775 -23.56 32.48 -32.81
C PHE A 775 -23.39 33.88 -33.43
N PRO A 776 -22.54 34.11 -34.46
CA PRO A 776 -22.49 35.40 -35.16
C PRO A 776 -23.85 35.85 -35.70
N SER A 777 -24.62 34.91 -36.29
CA SER A 777 -25.95 35.18 -36.84
C SER A 777 -27.00 35.41 -35.75
N VAL A 778 -26.85 34.74 -34.60
CA VAL A 778 -27.68 35.00 -33.42
C VAL A 778 -27.41 36.41 -32.88
N LEU A 779 -26.14 36.81 -32.73
CA LEU A 779 -25.76 38.15 -32.26
C LEU A 779 -26.25 39.27 -33.19
N ALA A 780 -26.35 39.01 -34.49
CA ALA A 780 -26.90 39.98 -35.45
C ALA A 780 -28.39 40.29 -35.20
N SER A 781 -29.14 39.35 -34.63
CA SER A 781 -30.58 39.52 -34.32
C SER A 781 -30.81 39.86 -32.84
N CYS A 782 -30.03 39.28 -31.94
CA CYS A 782 -30.08 39.47 -30.49
C CYS A 782 -28.70 39.88 -29.95
N PRO A 783 -28.32 41.16 -30.01
CA PRO A 783 -27.00 41.64 -29.55
C PRO A 783 -26.73 41.39 -28.05
N GLU A 784 -27.78 41.21 -27.26
CA GLU A 784 -27.71 40.89 -25.83
C GLU A 784 -27.44 39.40 -25.55
N ALA A 785 -27.38 38.53 -26.55
CA ALA A 785 -27.12 37.11 -26.35
C ALA A 785 -25.69 36.86 -25.84
N LYS A 786 -25.55 35.90 -24.91
CA LYS A 786 -24.26 35.42 -24.38
C LYS A 786 -24.26 33.91 -24.28
N VAL A 787 -23.20 33.25 -24.73
CA VAL A 787 -23.07 31.78 -24.64
C VAL A 787 -22.25 31.41 -23.42
N ILE A 788 -22.74 30.46 -22.63
CA ILE A 788 -22.01 29.82 -21.53
C ILE A 788 -21.87 28.34 -21.82
N ILE A 789 -20.63 27.84 -21.82
CA ILE A 789 -20.27 26.45 -22.07
C ILE A 789 -19.71 25.87 -20.77
N ALA A 790 -20.45 24.92 -20.18
CA ALA A 790 -20.05 24.21 -18.97
C ALA A 790 -19.68 22.75 -19.27
N GLY A 791 -18.43 22.40 -18.96
CA GLY A 791 -17.88 21.06 -19.14
C GLY A 791 -16.41 21.06 -19.54
N HIS A 792 -15.84 19.86 -19.60
CA HIS A 792 -14.47 19.62 -20.09
C HIS A 792 -14.46 18.57 -21.19
N GLY A 793 -13.41 18.60 -22.00
CA GLY A 793 -13.18 17.61 -23.03
C GLY A 793 -12.03 18.00 -23.95
N PRO A 794 -11.57 17.05 -24.79
CA PRO A 794 -10.41 17.24 -25.65
C PRO A 794 -10.55 18.39 -26.64
N MET A 795 -11.77 18.78 -27.04
CA MET A 795 -12.00 19.87 -27.99
C MET A 795 -11.99 21.27 -27.35
N GLN A 796 -11.78 21.40 -26.04
CA GLN A 796 -11.94 22.69 -25.35
C GLN A 796 -11.10 23.81 -25.99
N GLU A 797 -9.84 23.54 -26.31
CA GLU A 797 -8.97 24.57 -26.90
C GLU A 797 -9.36 24.88 -28.35
N ASP A 798 -9.68 23.86 -29.16
CA ASP A 798 -10.15 24.06 -30.53
C ASP A 798 -11.44 24.90 -30.59
N LEU A 799 -12.34 24.71 -29.64
CA LEU A 799 -13.58 25.49 -29.53
C LEU A 799 -13.33 26.94 -29.12
N LYS A 800 -12.37 27.21 -28.21
CA LYS A 800 -11.94 28.57 -27.86
C LYS A 800 -11.31 29.27 -29.06
N GLN A 801 -10.43 28.58 -29.79
CA GLN A 801 -9.81 29.11 -31.01
C GLN A 801 -10.85 29.35 -32.11
N LEU A 802 -11.86 28.49 -32.24
CA LEU A 802 -12.99 28.71 -33.15
C LEU A 802 -13.73 30.01 -32.79
N ALA A 803 -14.10 30.20 -31.51
CA ALA A 803 -14.78 31.42 -31.06
C ALA A 803 -13.95 32.70 -31.29
N TYR A 804 -12.62 32.61 -31.11
CA TYR A 804 -11.71 33.72 -31.40
C TYR A 804 -11.65 34.04 -32.91
N ARG A 805 -11.46 33.01 -33.75
CA ARG A 805 -11.33 33.17 -35.21
C ARG A 805 -12.57 33.78 -35.86
N ILE A 806 -13.76 33.45 -35.37
CA ILE A 806 -15.03 33.99 -35.92
C ILE A 806 -15.45 35.30 -35.23
N GLY A 807 -14.68 35.81 -34.27
CA GLY A 807 -14.89 37.13 -33.66
C GLY A 807 -15.91 37.20 -32.52
N VAL A 808 -16.35 36.07 -31.95
CA VAL A 808 -17.38 36.02 -30.91
C VAL A 808 -16.86 35.69 -29.50
N ALA A 809 -15.55 35.49 -29.34
CA ALA A 809 -14.94 35.09 -28.07
C ALA A 809 -15.32 35.98 -26.86
N HIS A 810 -15.54 37.28 -27.08
CA HIS A 810 -15.96 38.23 -26.04
C HIS A 810 -17.37 37.99 -25.49
N LYS A 811 -18.15 37.09 -26.10
CA LYS A 811 -19.52 36.71 -25.74
C LYS A 811 -19.69 35.21 -25.49
N VAL A 812 -18.58 34.45 -25.41
CA VAL A 812 -18.58 32.99 -25.18
C VAL A 812 -17.69 32.66 -23.98
N ASP A 813 -18.30 32.26 -22.88
CA ASP A 813 -17.58 31.89 -21.65
C ASP A 813 -17.50 30.37 -21.48
N PHE A 814 -16.29 29.88 -21.20
CA PHE A 814 -16.03 28.49 -20.83
C PHE A 814 -15.79 28.40 -19.32
N VAL A 815 -16.77 27.89 -18.58
CA VAL A 815 -16.77 27.92 -17.10
C VAL A 815 -16.16 26.68 -16.45
N GLY A 816 -15.76 25.69 -17.25
CA GLY A 816 -15.18 24.42 -16.77
C GLY A 816 -16.23 23.43 -16.28
N TYR A 817 -15.81 22.43 -15.48
CA TYR A 817 -16.72 21.42 -14.93
C TYR A 817 -17.79 22.04 -14.03
N ALA A 818 -19.07 21.84 -14.38
CA ALA A 818 -20.19 22.22 -13.53
C ALA A 818 -20.58 21.06 -12.61
N ASP A 819 -20.37 21.26 -11.31
CA ASP A 819 -20.98 20.41 -10.28
C ASP A 819 -22.51 20.63 -10.22
N ASP A 820 -23.21 19.87 -9.37
CA ASP A 820 -24.67 19.95 -9.30
C ASP A 820 -25.17 21.34 -8.92
N LYS A 821 -24.42 22.07 -8.08
CA LYS A 821 -24.76 23.43 -7.67
C LYS A 821 -24.64 24.39 -8.85
N MET A 822 -23.49 24.42 -9.52
CA MET A 822 -23.26 25.30 -10.67
C MET A 822 -24.19 24.94 -11.83
N ARG A 823 -24.42 23.66 -12.11
CA ARG A 823 -25.37 23.20 -13.13
C ARG A 823 -26.77 23.80 -12.87
N ASN A 824 -27.27 23.67 -11.64
CA ASN A 824 -28.59 24.18 -11.27
C ASN A 824 -28.66 25.72 -11.33
N GLU A 825 -27.59 26.41 -10.90
CA GLU A 825 -27.47 27.87 -11.01
C GLU A 825 -27.53 28.33 -12.48
N LEU A 826 -26.75 27.70 -13.36
CA LEU A 826 -26.73 28.03 -14.79
C LEU A 826 -28.07 27.74 -15.47
N LEU A 827 -28.68 26.57 -15.21
CA LEU A 827 -29.99 26.21 -15.75
C LEU A 827 -31.07 27.24 -15.33
N LYS A 828 -31.01 27.73 -14.09
CA LYS A 828 -31.96 28.71 -13.55
C LYS A 828 -31.91 30.07 -14.24
N ILE A 829 -30.74 30.50 -14.72
CA ILE A 829 -30.57 31.80 -15.40
C ILE A 829 -30.58 31.71 -16.92
N ALA A 830 -30.48 30.50 -17.48
CA ALA A 830 -30.46 30.31 -18.92
C ALA A 830 -31.79 30.73 -19.56
N ALA A 831 -31.70 31.61 -20.57
CA ALA A 831 -32.83 31.94 -21.43
C ALA A 831 -33.19 30.75 -22.34
N VAL A 832 -32.18 29.98 -22.74
CA VAL A 832 -32.35 28.73 -23.49
C VAL A 832 -31.15 27.82 -23.27
N ALA A 833 -31.38 26.52 -23.10
CA ALA A 833 -30.36 25.49 -23.12
C ALA A 833 -30.31 24.83 -24.50
N VAL A 834 -29.10 24.69 -25.06
CA VAL A 834 -28.88 24.25 -26.44
C VAL A 834 -27.98 23.02 -26.47
N PHE A 835 -28.47 21.94 -27.08
CA PHE A 835 -27.76 20.66 -27.17
C PHE A 835 -27.67 20.21 -28.64
N PRO A 836 -26.71 20.77 -29.42
CA PRO A 836 -26.62 20.61 -30.87
C PRO A 836 -25.90 19.31 -31.28
N SER A 837 -26.13 18.22 -30.55
CA SER A 837 -25.38 16.97 -30.70
C SER A 837 -25.48 16.38 -32.12
N LEU A 838 -24.39 15.73 -32.56
CA LEU A 838 -24.34 14.92 -33.78
C LEU A 838 -24.71 13.46 -33.49
N TYR A 839 -24.35 12.98 -32.29
CA TYR A 839 -24.77 11.69 -31.75
C TYR A 839 -25.13 11.84 -30.26
N GLU A 840 -26.35 11.46 -29.91
CA GLU A 840 -26.83 11.48 -28.53
C GLU A 840 -27.74 10.27 -28.27
N PRO A 841 -27.25 9.19 -27.61
CA PRO A 841 -28.05 8.00 -27.33
C PRO A 841 -29.37 8.30 -26.62
N PHE A 842 -29.33 9.24 -25.67
CA PHE A 842 -30.51 9.68 -24.93
C PHE A 842 -30.56 11.19 -24.71
N GLY A 843 -29.59 11.75 -23.97
CA GLY A 843 -29.53 13.18 -23.65
C GLY A 843 -30.15 13.53 -22.29
N ILE A 844 -29.61 12.99 -21.18
CA ILE A 844 -30.05 13.29 -19.80
C ILE A 844 -30.01 14.80 -19.51
N VAL A 845 -29.02 15.52 -20.04
CA VAL A 845 -28.88 16.98 -19.85
C VAL A 845 -30.07 17.77 -20.40
N ALA A 846 -30.75 17.27 -21.44
CA ALA A 846 -31.98 17.87 -21.93
C ALA A 846 -33.12 17.70 -20.93
N LEU A 847 -33.25 16.51 -20.31
CA LEU A 847 -34.21 16.28 -19.23
C LEU A 847 -33.92 17.15 -18.00
N GLU A 848 -32.65 17.34 -17.64
CA GLU A 848 -32.24 18.25 -16.57
C GLU A 848 -32.67 19.70 -16.86
N ALA A 849 -32.47 20.18 -18.08
CA ALA A 849 -32.93 21.52 -18.48
C ALA A 849 -34.46 21.65 -18.46
N MET A 850 -35.18 20.63 -18.96
CA MET A 850 -36.65 20.59 -18.89
C MET A 850 -37.15 20.54 -17.44
N ALA A 851 -36.47 19.80 -16.56
CA ALA A 851 -36.76 19.72 -15.13
C ALA A 851 -36.52 21.05 -14.40
N ALA A 852 -35.53 21.84 -14.83
CA ALA A 852 -35.27 23.18 -14.34
C ALA A 852 -36.29 24.23 -14.84
N GLY A 853 -37.17 23.87 -15.78
CA GLY A 853 -38.07 24.81 -16.44
C GLY A 853 -37.38 25.71 -17.46
N THR A 854 -36.16 25.36 -17.88
CA THR A 854 -35.38 26.06 -18.91
C THR A 854 -35.92 25.69 -20.30
N PRO A 855 -36.15 26.64 -21.22
CA PRO A 855 -36.44 26.35 -22.62
C PRO A 855 -35.30 25.57 -23.26
N VAL A 856 -35.62 24.59 -24.12
CA VAL A 856 -34.61 23.67 -24.69
C VAL A 856 -34.65 23.65 -26.21
N ILE A 857 -33.45 23.64 -26.82
CA ILE A 857 -33.23 23.36 -28.23
C ILE A 857 -32.28 22.18 -28.34
N VAL A 858 -32.68 21.16 -29.10
CA VAL A 858 -31.89 19.93 -29.27
C VAL A 858 -31.72 19.60 -30.74
N SER A 859 -30.65 18.90 -31.11
CA SER A 859 -30.58 18.29 -32.44
C SER A 859 -31.61 17.18 -32.59
N GLY A 860 -32.20 17.07 -33.78
CA GLY A 860 -33.06 15.95 -34.19
C GLY A 860 -32.25 14.69 -34.52
N THR A 861 -31.45 14.23 -33.56
CA THR A 861 -30.65 12.99 -33.65
C THR A 861 -30.80 12.18 -32.37
N GLY A 862 -30.65 10.86 -32.48
CA GLY A 862 -30.61 9.97 -31.33
C GLY A 862 -31.87 10.06 -30.45
N GLY A 863 -31.69 9.86 -29.14
CA GLY A 863 -32.80 9.92 -28.18
C GLY A 863 -33.33 11.34 -27.92
N LEU A 864 -32.59 12.40 -28.28
CA LEU A 864 -33.08 13.78 -28.14
C LEU A 864 -34.33 14.03 -28.97
N GLN A 865 -34.41 13.41 -30.16
CA GLN A 865 -35.58 13.51 -31.04
C GLN A 865 -36.83 12.89 -30.42
N GLU A 866 -36.67 11.94 -29.50
CA GLU A 866 -37.78 11.30 -28.77
C GLU A 866 -38.20 12.12 -27.55
N ILE A 867 -37.24 12.83 -26.94
CA ILE A 867 -37.46 13.67 -25.76
C ILE A 867 -38.23 14.96 -26.11
N ILE A 868 -37.96 15.58 -27.27
CA ILE A 868 -38.55 16.87 -27.66
C ILE A 868 -39.50 16.73 -28.85
N GLN A 869 -40.75 17.18 -28.65
CA GLN A 869 -41.72 17.42 -29.70
C GLN A 869 -41.56 18.85 -30.23
N HIS A 870 -41.01 18.96 -31.44
CA HIS A 870 -40.74 20.24 -32.11
C HIS A 870 -41.92 21.22 -32.06
N GLY A 871 -41.67 22.42 -31.55
CA GLY A 871 -42.66 23.50 -31.47
C GLY A 871 -43.71 23.34 -30.36
N VAL A 872 -43.61 22.30 -29.53
CA VAL A 872 -44.56 22.04 -28.44
C VAL A 872 -43.90 22.17 -27.08
N ASP A 873 -42.85 21.39 -26.83
CA ASP A 873 -42.12 21.34 -25.55
C ASP A 873 -40.62 21.71 -25.71
N GLY A 874 -40.25 22.21 -26.89
CA GLY A 874 -38.92 22.68 -27.26
C GLY A 874 -38.78 22.74 -28.77
N PHE A 875 -37.58 23.04 -29.27
CA PHE A 875 -37.29 22.92 -30.70
C PHE A 875 -36.28 21.81 -30.98
N THR A 876 -36.54 21.07 -32.05
CA THR A 876 -35.55 20.20 -32.69
C THR A 876 -34.93 20.91 -33.89
N VAL A 877 -33.61 20.83 -34.04
CA VAL A 877 -32.86 21.41 -35.18
C VAL A 877 -32.24 20.32 -36.04
N LEU A 878 -31.88 20.64 -37.28
CA LEU A 878 -31.13 19.71 -38.12
C LEU A 878 -29.71 19.50 -37.54
N PRO A 879 -29.22 18.26 -37.41
CA PRO A 879 -27.85 18.02 -36.97
C PRO A 879 -26.82 18.65 -37.92
N ASP A 880 -25.73 19.19 -37.37
CA ASP A 880 -24.65 19.87 -38.12
C ASP A 880 -25.11 21.08 -38.96
N ASP A 881 -26.23 21.72 -38.60
CA ASP A 881 -26.81 22.85 -39.33
C ASP A 881 -26.89 24.12 -38.45
N ALA A 882 -25.90 24.99 -38.60
CA ALA A 882 -25.82 26.26 -37.88
C ALA A 882 -26.97 27.22 -38.23
N ALA A 883 -27.54 27.15 -39.43
CA ALA A 883 -28.64 28.02 -39.84
C ALA A 883 -29.96 27.60 -39.17
N SER A 884 -30.23 26.29 -39.13
CA SER A 884 -31.35 25.70 -38.39
C SER A 884 -31.27 26.04 -36.90
N LEU A 885 -30.07 25.98 -36.33
CA LEU A 885 -29.84 26.33 -34.93
C LEU A 885 -30.04 27.83 -34.66
N THR A 886 -29.52 28.68 -35.55
CA THR A 886 -29.69 30.14 -35.47
C THR A 886 -31.18 30.50 -35.42
N LEU A 887 -31.97 29.99 -36.38
CA LEU A 887 -33.39 30.31 -36.52
C LEU A 887 -34.18 30.05 -35.23
N HIS A 888 -33.96 28.88 -34.61
CA HIS A 888 -34.70 28.49 -33.41
C HIS A 888 -34.17 29.16 -32.15
N THR A 889 -32.87 29.44 -32.09
CA THR A 889 -32.27 30.18 -30.97
C THR A 889 -32.79 31.61 -30.94
N VAL A 890 -32.79 32.33 -32.07
CA VAL A 890 -33.36 33.68 -32.18
C VAL A 890 -34.84 33.68 -31.79
N LYS A 891 -35.63 32.72 -32.27
CA LYS A 891 -37.06 32.59 -31.88
C LYS A 891 -37.24 32.40 -30.37
N MET A 892 -36.43 31.57 -29.71
CA MET A 892 -36.52 31.37 -28.26
C MET A 892 -36.14 32.64 -27.48
N LEU A 893 -35.19 33.43 -27.99
CA LEU A 893 -34.72 34.66 -27.34
C LEU A 893 -35.64 35.88 -27.56
N GLU A 894 -36.32 35.97 -28.72
CA GLU A 894 -37.23 37.06 -29.06
C GLU A 894 -38.64 36.85 -28.49
N PHE A 895 -39.15 35.61 -28.51
CA PHE A 895 -40.51 35.29 -28.10
C PHE A 895 -40.56 34.59 -26.73
N GLU A 896 -40.28 35.35 -25.66
CA GLU A 896 -40.14 34.81 -24.30
C GLU A 896 -41.40 34.09 -23.77
N ASP A 897 -42.60 34.59 -24.10
CA ASP A 897 -43.86 33.93 -23.69
C ASP A 897 -44.03 32.55 -24.33
N MET A 898 -43.60 32.41 -25.59
CA MET A 898 -43.58 31.13 -26.29
C MET A 898 -42.58 30.19 -25.63
N ALA A 899 -41.36 30.67 -25.34
CA ALA A 899 -40.32 29.89 -24.66
C ALA A 899 -40.79 29.38 -23.28
N LYS A 900 -41.42 30.24 -22.47
CA LYS A 900 -42.03 29.87 -21.18
C LYS A 900 -43.18 28.89 -21.33
N ALA A 901 -44.00 29.01 -22.37
CA ALA A 901 -45.09 28.06 -22.62
C ALA A 901 -44.56 26.67 -23.00
N MET A 902 -43.49 26.61 -23.80
CA MET A 902 -42.81 25.36 -24.14
C MET A 902 -42.15 24.73 -22.91
N SER A 903 -41.43 25.52 -22.10
CA SER A 903 -40.75 24.99 -20.92
C SER A 903 -41.71 24.44 -19.86
N ARG A 904 -42.89 25.05 -19.67
CA ARG A 904 -43.96 24.49 -18.81
C ARG A 904 -44.46 23.13 -19.30
N LYS A 905 -44.64 22.96 -20.61
CA LYS A 905 -45.04 21.68 -21.21
C LYS A 905 -43.94 20.64 -21.06
N ALA A 906 -42.68 21.06 -21.26
CA ALA A 906 -41.50 20.23 -21.08
C ALA A 906 -41.38 19.72 -19.64
N PHE A 907 -41.50 20.62 -18.66
CA PHE A 907 -41.51 20.29 -17.24
C PHE A 907 -42.62 19.30 -16.86
N HIS A 908 -43.84 19.50 -17.38
CA HIS A 908 -44.94 18.56 -17.16
C HIS A 908 -44.65 17.17 -17.76
N LYS A 909 -44.06 17.12 -18.96
CA LYS A 909 -43.67 15.86 -19.61
C LYS A 909 -42.61 15.11 -18.81
N VAL A 910 -41.59 15.81 -18.30
CA VAL A 910 -40.55 15.20 -17.45
C VAL A 910 -41.16 14.58 -16.20
N ASN A 911 -41.97 15.32 -15.46
CA ASN A 911 -42.60 14.83 -14.22
C ASN A 911 -43.51 13.63 -14.43
N THR A 912 -44.06 13.43 -15.63
CA THR A 912 -45.04 12.35 -15.90
C THR A 912 -44.46 11.15 -16.64
N ARG A 913 -43.36 11.33 -17.40
CA ARG A 913 -42.79 10.28 -18.26
C ARG A 913 -41.36 9.87 -17.91
N TYR A 914 -40.57 10.79 -17.38
CA TYR A 914 -39.13 10.60 -17.15
C TYR A 914 -38.76 10.75 -15.66
N ASN A 915 -39.73 10.62 -14.76
CA ASN A 915 -39.45 10.55 -13.33
C ASN A 915 -38.91 9.17 -12.95
N TRP A 916 -38.06 9.13 -11.93
CA TRP A 916 -37.38 7.92 -11.52
C TRP A 916 -38.29 6.84 -10.92
N ASP A 917 -39.46 7.20 -10.38
CA ASP A 917 -40.43 6.20 -9.88
C ASP A 917 -40.92 5.30 -11.02
N ARG A 918 -41.32 5.91 -12.14
CA ARG A 918 -41.74 5.21 -13.35
C ARG A 918 -40.61 4.40 -13.98
N ILE A 919 -39.39 4.96 -14.06
CA ILE A 919 -38.23 4.25 -14.62
C ILE A 919 -37.88 3.03 -13.76
N GLY A 920 -37.90 3.19 -12.43
CA GLY A 920 -37.71 2.09 -11.49
C GLY A 920 -38.75 0.98 -11.68
N GLU A 921 -40.03 1.33 -11.79
CA GLU A 921 -41.12 0.37 -12.08
C GLU A 921 -40.90 -0.39 -13.41
N MET A 922 -40.53 0.32 -14.47
CA MET A 922 -40.23 -0.30 -15.77
C MET A 922 -39.07 -1.29 -15.66
N THR A 923 -37.98 -0.93 -14.97
CA THR A 923 -36.81 -1.79 -14.77
C THR A 923 -37.15 -3.00 -13.88
N THR A 924 -37.89 -2.82 -12.79
CA THR A 924 -38.41 -3.92 -11.96
C THR A 924 -39.29 -4.87 -12.77
N GLY A 925 -40.09 -4.35 -13.71
CA GLY A 925 -40.84 -5.17 -14.66
C GLY A 925 -39.97 -6.03 -15.59
N VAL A 926 -38.73 -5.60 -15.91
CA VAL A 926 -37.75 -6.44 -16.61
C VAL A 926 -37.21 -7.51 -15.66
N TYR A 927 -36.87 -7.13 -14.42
CA TYR A 927 -36.34 -8.05 -13.41
C TYR A 927 -37.32 -9.21 -13.14
N ASP A 928 -38.60 -8.89 -12.95
CA ASP A 928 -39.67 -9.88 -12.72
C ASP A 928 -39.84 -10.87 -13.89
N ARG A 929 -39.58 -10.45 -15.15
CA ARG A 929 -39.63 -11.35 -16.32
C ARG A 929 -38.49 -12.34 -16.37
N VAL A 930 -37.35 -11.99 -15.76
CA VAL A 930 -36.09 -12.72 -15.87
C VAL A 930 -35.87 -13.60 -14.63
N ALA A 931 -36.28 -13.13 -13.46
CA ALA A 931 -36.25 -13.84 -12.19
C ALA A 931 -37.67 -13.82 -11.56
N PRO A 932 -38.62 -14.61 -12.12
CA PRO A 932 -40.00 -14.63 -11.64
C PRO A 932 -40.07 -15.16 -10.20
N ARG A 933 -40.97 -14.57 -9.42
CA ARG A 933 -41.22 -14.98 -8.03
C ARG A 933 -41.70 -16.44 -7.97
N PRO A 934 -41.36 -17.20 -6.92
CA PRO A 934 -42.22 -18.30 -6.49
C PRO A 934 -43.56 -17.69 -6.07
N VAL A 935 -44.66 -18.16 -6.67
CA VAL A 935 -46.01 -17.78 -6.27
C VAL A 935 -46.25 -18.35 -4.87
N ASN A 936 -46.57 -17.50 -3.89
CA ASN A 936 -47.15 -17.97 -2.63
C ASN A 936 -48.54 -18.53 -2.96
N ASP A 937 -48.71 -19.85 -2.86
CA ASP A 937 -49.98 -20.55 -3.10
C ASP A 937 -51.12 -20.08 -2.17
N ASP A 938 -50.82 -19.34 -1.09
CA ASP A 938 -51.82 -18.80 -0.16
C ASP A 938 -52.65 -17.62 -0.73
N ALA A 939 -52.31 -17.08 -1.92
CA ALA A 939 -53.08 -15.98 -2.53
C ALA A 939 -54.16 -16.44 -3.53
N ILE A 940 -54.31 -17.74 -3.79
CA ILE A 940 -55.30 -18.28 -4.75
C ILE A 940 -56.69 -18.51 -4.10
N GLU A 941 -56.81 -18.47 -2.77
CA GLU A 941 -58.11 -18.71 -2.10
C GLU A 941 -59.08 -17.52 -2.08
N HIS A 942 -58.69 -16.30 -2.50
CA HIS A 942 -59.55 -15.11 -2.37
C HIS A 942 -59.80 -14.36 -3.70
N MET A 943 -59.87 -15.08 -4.83
CA MET A 943 -60.55 -14.54 -6.01
C MET A 943 -62.04 -14.92 -6.00
N PRO A 944 -62.98 -13.96 -6.09
CA PRO A 944 -64.39 -14.28 -6.25
C PRO A 944 -64.60 -14.97 -7.60
N LYS A 945 -65.21 -16.16 -7.56
CA LYS A 945 -65.62 -16.91 -8.76
C LYS A 945 -66.45 -16.01 -9.68
N PRO A 946 -66.25 -16.09 -11.01
CA PRO A 946 -67.05 -15.32 -11.96
C PRO A 946 -68.51 -15.73 -11.86
N GLN A 947 -69.40 -14.75 -11.65
CA GLN A 947 -70.83 -14.94 -11.85
C GLN A 947 -71.09 -15.07 -13.35
N LEU A 948 -71.64 -16.21 -13.74
CA LEU A 948 -72.27 -16.44 -15.03
C LEU A 948 -73.51 -15.54 -15.15
N ALA A 949 -73.50 -14.62 -16.11
CA ALA A 949 -74.64 -14.16 -16.91
C ALA A 949 -74.13 -13.47 -18.17
#